data_AF-A0A9N9WFZ0-F1
#
_entry.id   AF-A0A9N9WFZ0-F1
#
_cell.length_a   1.000
_cell.length_b   1.000
_cell.length_c   1.000
_cell.angle_alpha   90.00
_cell.angle_beta   90.00
_cell.angle_gamma   90.00
#
_symmetry.space_group_name_H-M   'P 1'
#
loop_
_entity.id
_entity.type
_entity.pdbx_description
1 polymer ?
#
loop_
_entity_poly.entity_id
_entity_poly.type
_entity_poly.pdbx_seq_one_letter_code
_entity_poly.pdbx_strand_id
1 'polypeptide(L)'
;MDDNEFFSQTVQHLARCLSNINPTPWEKVNTLFMLCPQASSALVVNLRSQEACIALGLYFLQSGLQHQDKLLPYFLKVLKSLANAQFEEPLYKVKNADRIPMSEKFSFCLNTLLSDVATKQPSLREEIITAQIELMSNLTNTIISCHENKDSSENVSRLQLCKSTIPVLIGLARSMGRYSTVDPPLLCRLFPQPSSPAKTKEPEPNFEYSTLDKKRKFNQFRPIIPRSLSGNLNPNNEHLMENGCDTIDGGTLKRGSLHSYHSVPYDPTTYFFHKFGSSFNQFPYMRFSESPEKRISVQFLVTYLQSILSTAKKLLTKELLAFLDEEAEDIYASGQIQVFPYKSFSETLNLVMVTLLRELLQHQKDLPGPFTKDVQEFVKCLFLSGQTELQSRHHDASEREDRESNFATVNKFKVNVMANSACVDLLVWAIGDETGADSLCGRLTEKINSNHNHKLILAHMPLLMVCLEGLGKLATKFPTIANTSIYCLRDFLVTPSPILFKLHKLELEKTGKEHMKVTLQGKELQGLTETGVPVKSTPFEKLRDAAIENLCVALEAALTVDPFCVPALVGSVSNRLFTAETSDSESSLISTNIVIMLGHVAVALKDTPKTTDTILQFFQQRLCRSPSSLDTLIVDQLGCMALASPEGPAHDEIMRMFTVITVEAASAAYHHTDDRKQYRHVSGAVLNALANIAANVRGTSARLELLTRLLELFVQLGLGGERATDRSPAPVLKASGSAGNLGVLIPVIAVSANS
;
A
#
# COMPACT_ATOMS: atom_id res chain seq x y z
N MET A 1 -21.60 28.40 1.29
CA MET A 1 -20.66 27.79 2.25
C MET A 1 -21.45 27.66 3.55
N ASP A 2 -21.43 26.51 4.19
CA ASP A 2 -22.08 26.31 5.49
C ASP A 2 -21.37 27.20 6.54
N ASP A 3 -22.10 27.86 7.45
CA ASP A 3 -21.54 28.71 8.51
C ASP A 3 -20.50 27.95 9.38
N ASN A 4 -20.70 26.65 9.57
CA ASN A 4 -19.77 25.81 10.32
C ASN A 4 -18.49 25.50 9.54
N GLU A 5 -18.61 25.30 8.23
CA GLU A 5 -17.48 25.10 7.33
C GLU A 5 -16.62 26.37 7.24
N PHE A 6 -17.28 27.54 7.11
CA PHE A 6 -16.62 28.83 7.14
C PHE A 6 -15.88 29.07 8.47
N PHE A 7 -16.52 28.76 9.60
CA PHE A 7 -15.88 28.87 10.91
C PHE A 7 -14.63 27.99 11.03
N SER A 8 -14.73 26.70 10.67
CA SER A 8 -13.61 25.75 10.72
C SER A 8 -12.42 26.25 9.88
N GLN A 9 -12.66 26.67 8.65
CA GLN A 9 -11.62 27.22 7.79
C GLN A 9 -10.99 28.49 8.40
N THR A 10 -11.81 29.39 8.95
CA THR A 10 -11.35 30.64 9.56
C THR A 10 -10.41 30.39 10.75
N VAL A 11 -10.79 29.52 11.69
CA VAL A 11 -9.95 29.24 12.87
C VAL A 11 -8.67 28.51 12.49
N GLN A 12 -8.71 27.60 11.52
CA GLN A 12 -7.51 26.94 11.00
C GLN A 12 -6.57 27.93 10.29
N HIS A 13 -7.10 28.84 9.48
CA HIS A 13 -6.29 29.90 8.86
C HIS A 13 -5.66 30.81 9.91
N LEU A 14 -6.43 31.22 10.93
CA LEU A 14 -5.91 32.02 12.04
C LEU A 14 -4.75 31.29 12.74
N ALA A 15 -4.91 30.01 13.08
CA ALA A 15 -3.87 29.20 13.70
C ALA A 15 -2.57 29.17 12.88
N ARG A 16 -2.67 28.96 11.55
CA ARG A 16 -1.53 28.94 10.64
C ARG A 16 -0.87 30.33 10.48
N CYS A 17 -1.66 31.39 10.49
CA CYS A 17 -1.11 32.75 10.47
C CYS A 17 -0.36 33.07 11.76
N LEU A 18 -0.90 32.65 12.91
CA LEU A 18 -0.26 32.82 14.21
C LEU A 18 1.04 32.01 14.33
N SER A 19 1.10 30.78 13.80
CA SER A 19 2.29 29.93 13.89
C SER A 19 3.51 30.48 13.15
N ASN A 20 3.30 31.32 12.14
CA ASN A 20 4.36 32.02 11.41
C ASN A 20 4.92 33.24 12.16
N ILE A 21 4.37 33.62 13.32
CA ILE A 21 4.88 34.71 14.16
C ILE A 21 5.83 34.11 15.21
N ASN A 22 7.09 34.54 15.22
CA ASN A 22 8.10 34.02 16.16
C ASN A 22 8.83 35.17 16.91
N PRO A 23 8.62 35.33 18.24
CA PRO A 23 7.62 34.66 19.07
C PRO A 23 6.20 35.21 18.83
N THR A 24 5.18 34.35 18.90
CA THR A 24 3.78 34.78 18.82
C THR A 24 3.35 35.42 20.15
N PRO A 25 2.79 36.65 20.17
CA PRO A 25 2.23 37.23 21.39
C PRO A 25 1.08 36.40 21.96
N TRP A 26 1.07 36.16 23.27
CA TRP A 26 0.04 35.33 23.92
C TRP A 26 -1.36 35.89 23.71
N GLU A 27 -1.53 37.21 23.73
CA GLU A 27 -2.84 37.87 23.55
C GLU A 27 -3.49 37.48 22.22
N LYS A 28 -2.68 37.27 21.18
CA LYS A 28 -3.16 36.83 19.87
C LYS A 28 -3.51 35.35 19.83
N VAL A 29 -2.77 34.51 20.57
CA VAL A 29 -3.11 33.07 20.72
C VAL A 29 -4.33 32.89 21.62
N ASN A 30 -4.49 33.76 22.62
CA ASN A 30 -5.57 33.71 23.58
C ASN A 30 -6.93 33.91 22.92
N THR A 31 -7.02 34.69 21.83
CA THR A 31 -8.28 34.81 21.07
C THR A 31 -8.76 33.48 20.51
N LEU A 32 -7.84 32.62 20.06
CA LEU A 32 -8.15 31.26 19.62
C LEU A 32 -8.41 30.34 20.82
N PHE A 33 -7.58 30.41 21.86
CA PHE A 33 -7.71 29.62 23.08
C PHE A 33 -9.07 29.80 23.77
N MET A 34 -9.60 31.02 23.81
CA MET A 34 -10.89 31.33 24.43
C MET A 34 -12.09 30.75 23.67
N LEU A 35 -11.90 30.31 22.41
CA LEU A 35 -12.94 29.61 21.64
C LEU A 35 -12.95 28.10 21.91
N CYS A 36 -11.91 27.56 22.54
CA CYS A 36 -11.78 26.15 22.85
C CYS A 36 -12.64 25.76 24.08
N PRO A 37 -13.03 24.48 24.24
CA PRO A 37 -13.88 24.06 25.35
C PRO A 37 -13.17 24.25 26.69
N GLN A 38 -13.88 24.78 27.68
CA GLN A 38 -13.32 25.13 28.99
C GLN A 38 -13.64 24.02 30.01
N ALA A 39 -12.61 23.42 30.60
CA ALA A 39 -12.75 22.35 31.59
C ALA A 39 -12.90 22.91 33.03
N SER A 40 -13.99 23.62 33.33
CA SER A 40 -14.23 24.22 34.67
C SER A 40 -15.00 23.29 35.63
N SER A 41 -16.16 22.76 35.23
CA SER A 41 -16.96 21.80 36.04
C SER A 41 -17.40 20.57 35.24
N ALA A 42 -17.87 20.77 34.01
CA ALA A 42 -18.11 19.72 33.01
C ALA A 42 -17.60 20.19 31.65
N LEU A 43 -16.92 19.31 30.90
CA LEU A 43 -16.43 19.65 29.56
C LEU A 43 -17.59 19.53 28.56
N VAL A 44 -18.07 20.66 28.06
CA VAL A 44 -19.06 20.71 26.98
C VAL A 44 -18.35 20.98 25.67
N VAL A 45 -18.56 20.12 24.68
CA VAL A 45 -17.96 20.21 23.35
C VAL A 45 -19.06 20.32 22.31
N ASN A 46 -19.09 21.46 21.63
CA ASN A 46 -19.88 21.68 20.41
C ASN A 46 -18.97 21.78 19.19
N LEU A 47 -19.56 21.86 17.99
CA LEU A 47 -18.83 21.86 16.73
C LEU A 47 -17.79 22.97 16.62
N ARG A 48 -18.13 24.20 17.02
CA ARG A 48 -17.19 25.33 16.97
C ARG A 48 -16.04 25.15 17.95
N SER A 49 -16.33 24.74 19.18
CA SER A 49 -15.30 24.51 20.20
C SER A 49 -14.35 23.37 19.82
N GLN A 50 -14.85 22.31 19.17
CA GLN A 50 -14.04 21.23 18.62
C GLN A 50 -13.07 21.76 17.56
N GLU A 51 -13.57 22.47 16.55
CA GLU A 51 -12.76 23.00 15.45
C GLU A 51 -11.74 24.02 15.95
N ALA A 52 -12.09 24.85 16.95
CA ALA A 52 -11.16 25.76 17.60
C ALA A 52 -10.04 25.02 18.35
N CYS A 53 -10.36 23.94 19.07
CA CYS A 53 -9.37 23.12 19.77
C CYS A 53 -8.42 22.41 18.80
N ILE A 54 -8.93 21.88 17.68
CA ILE A 54 -8.12 21.31 16.61
C ILE A 54 -7.19 22.38 16.02
N ALA A 55 -7.72 23.57 15.71
CA ALA A 55 -6.92 24.68 15.19
C ALA A 55 -5.84 25.13 16.19
N LEU A 56 -6.13 25.18 17.49
CA LEU A 56 -5.14 25.45 18.52
C LEU A 56 -4.03 24.39 18.54
N GLY A 57 -4.36 23.12 18.33
CA GLY A 57 -3.40 22.04 18.14
C GLY A 57 -2.52 22.21 16.90
N LEU A 58 -3.11 22.65 15.77
CA LEU A 58 -2.35 22.97 14.55
C LEU A 58 -1.37 24.12 14.80
N TYR A 59 -1.81 25.19 15.46
CA TYR A 59 -0.92 26.29 15.88
C TYR A 59 0.22 25.74 16.74
N PHE A 60 -0.09 24.93 17.76
CA PHE A 60 0.90 24.41 18.70
C PHE A 60 1.99 23.60 17.97
N LEU A 61 1.60 22.69 17.07
CA LEU A 61 2.56 21.88 16.30
C LEU A 61 3.37 22.70 15.29
N GLN A 62 2.74 23.61 14.55
CA GLN A 62 3.39 24.37 13.48
C GLN A 62 4.26 25.52 13.99
N SER A 63 3.95 26.07 15.15
CA SER A 63 4.75 27.15 15.78
C SER A 63 6.04 26.64 16.43
N GLY A 64 6.27 25.32 16.44
CA GLY A 64 7.38 24.70 17.15
C GLY A 64 7.13 24.59 18.67
N LEU A 65 5.89 24.31 19.07
CA LEU A 65 5.46 24.17 20.47
C LEU A 65 5.57 25.45 21.32
N GLN A 66 5.32 26.63 20.72
CA GLN A 66 5.26 27.88 21.49
C GLN A 66 4.14 27.86 22.55
N HIS A 67 4.33 28.58 23.66
CA HIS A 67 3.43 28.62 24.82
C HIS A 67 3.13 27.25 25.44
N GLN A 68 4.10 26.33 25.39
CA GLN A 68 3.99 24.98 25.94
C GLN A 68 3.51 24.96 27.40
N ASP A 69 3.96 25.92 28.22
CA ASP A 69 3.61 26.10 29.64
C ASP A 69 2.10 26.33 29.87
N LYS A 70 1.37 26.79 28.85
CA LYS A 70 -0.08 27.04 28.91
C LYS A 70 -0.87 26.01 28.12
N LEU A 71 -0.42 25.70 26.90
CA LEU A 71 -1.17 24.89 25.95
C LEU A 71 -1.14 23.40 26.30
N LEU A 72 0.01 22.85 26.71
CA LEU A 72 0.08 21.43 27.05
C LEU A 72 -0.76 21.09 28.30
N PRO A 73 -0.68 21.82 29.43
CA PRO A 73 -1.55 21.58 30.58
C PRO A 73 -3.04 21.68 30.22
N TYR A 74 -3.40 22.61 29.32
CA TYR A 74 -4.76 22.70 28.80
C TYR A 74 -5.19 21.43 28.06
N PHE A 75 -4.41 20.96 27.07
CA PHE A 75 -4.75 19.75 26.32
C PHE A 75 -4.84 18.51 27.20
N LEU A 76 -3.93 18.37 28.17
CA LEU A 76 -3.97 17.27 29.15
C LEU A 76 -5.20 17.36 30.06
N LYS A 77 -5.62 18.57 30.45
CA LYS A 77 -6.85 18.78 31.22
C LYS A 77 -8.08 18.39 30.41
N VAL A 78 -8.16 18.81 29.15
CA VAL A 78 -9.23 18.42 28.22
C VAL A 78 -9.28 16.89 28.07
N LEU A 79 -8.12 16.25 27.86
CA LEU A 79 -8.02 14.79 27.74
C LEU A 79 -8.59 14.08 28.98
N LYS A 80 -8.19 14.51 30.18
CA LYS A 80 -8.68 13.93 31.46
C LYS A 80 -10.18 14.14 31.65
N SER A 81 -10.74 15.23 31.14
CA SER A 81 -12.18 15.50 31.21
C SER A 81 -13.03 14.76 30.16
N LEU A 82 -12.42 14.10 29.16
CA LEU A 82 -13.16 13.39 28.11
C LEU A 82 -14.06 12.27 28.63
N ALA A 83 -13.68 11.60 29.72
CA ALA A 83 -14.46 10.50 30.29
C ALA A 83 -15.89 10.91 30.68
N ASN A 84 -16.09 12.19 31.02
CA ASN A 84 -17.38 12.75 31.46
C ASN A 84 -17.86 13.89 30.55
N ALA A 85 -17.32 14.00 29.34
CA ALA A 85 -17.63 15.10 28.43
C ALA A 85 -19.04 14.98 27.83
N GLN A 86 -19.67 16.13 27.63
CA GLN A 86 -20.96 16.27 26.97
C GLN A 86 -20.76 16.80 25.55
N PHE A 87 -21.32 16.11 24.57
CA PHE A 87 -21.21 16.47 23.15
C PHE A 87 -22.54 16.99 22.61
N GLU A 88 -22.53 18.25 22.18
CA GLU A 88 -23.65 18.95 21.56
C GLU A 88 -23.57 18.79 20.03
N GLU A 89 -24.18 17.72 19.53
CA GLU A 89 -24.24 17.46 18.09
C GLU A 89 -25.29 18.36 17.42
N PRO A 90 -25.03 18.85 16.19
CA PRO A 90 -26.00 19.63 15.44
C PRO A 90 -27.24 18.78 15.11
N LEU A 91 -28.40 19.44 15.01
CA LEU A 91 -29.70 18.79 14.76
C LEU A 91 -29.87 18.29 13.31
N TYR A 92 -28.95 18.62 12.40
CA TYR A 92 -29.05 18.30 10.96
C TYR A 92 -27.71 17.81 10.39
N LYS A 93 -27.78 16.77 9.56
CA LYS A 93 -26.64 16.27 8.79
C LYS A 93 -26.26 17.27 7.70
N VAL A 94 -25.03 17.76 7.77
CA VAL A 94 -24.43 18.57 6.71
C VAL A 94 -24.09 17.68 5.51
N LYS A 95 -24.22 18.20 4.29
CA LYS A 95 -23.84 17.49 3.06
C LYS A 95 -22.31 17.27 3.08
N ASN A 96 -21.84 16.03 2.90
CA ASN A 96 -20.44 15.60 3.07
C ASN A 96 -19.92 15.61 4.52
N ALA A 97 -20.81 15.54 5.52
CA ALA A 97 -20.40 15.40 6.92
C ALA A 97 -19.69 14.06 7.19
N ASP A 98 -18.85 14.08 8.23
CA ASP A 98 -18.22 12.90 8.80
C ASP A 98 -19.25 11.81 9.13
N ARG A 99 -18.85 10.54 8.98
CA ARG A 99 -19.71 9.39 9.25
C ARG A 99 -19.58 8.84 10.67
N ILE A 100 -18.63 9.36 11.43
CA ILE A 100 -18.37 8.96 12.82
C ILE A 100 -18.96 9.97 13.81
N PRO A 101 -19.27 9.57 15.05
CA PRO A 101 -19.71 10.49 16.10
C PRO A 101 -18.70 11.61 16.38
N MET A 102 -19.21 12.77 16.80
CA MET A 102 -18.37 13.93 17.16
C MET A 102 -17.35 13.59 18.26
N SER A 103 -17.79 12.82 19.24
CA SER A 103 -16.99 12.34 20.38
C SER A 103 -15.80 11.50 19.94
N GLU A 104 -15.98 10.63 18.94
CA GLU A 104 -14.90 9.84 18.35
C GLU A 104 -13.91 10.71 17.59
N LYS A 105 -14.39 11.63 16.73
CA LYS A 105 -13.54 12.56 15.97
C LYS A 105 -12.67 13.42 16.90
N PHE A 106 -13.29 14.01 17.93
CA PHE A 106 -12.58 14.87 18.86
C PHE A 106 -11.51 14.09 19.65
N SER A 107 -11.87 12.92 20.18
CA SER A 107 -10.93 12.04 20.88
C SER A 107 -9.77 11.62 19.96
N PHE A 108 -10.06 11.25 18.71
CA PHE A 108 -9.04 10.87 17.72
C PHE A 108 -8.08 12.02 17.41
N CYS A 109 -8.58 13.23 17.18
CA CYS A 109 -7.74 14.40 16.86
C CYS A 109 -6.89 14.84 18.06
N LEU A 110 -7.47 14.90 19.27
CA LEU A 110 -6.74 15.29 20.48
C LEU A 110 -5.62 14.31 20.81
N ASN A 111 -5.87 13.00 20.71
CA ASN A 111 -4.86 12.00 20.96
C ASN A 111 -3.80 11.91 19.85
N THR A 112 -4.17 12.23 18.60
CA THR A 112 -3.20 12.40 17.51
C THR A 112 -2.27 13.58 17.79
N LEU A 113 -2.82 14.74 18.19
CA LEU A 113 -2.05 15.92 18.60
C LEU A 113 -1.04 15.56 19.70
N LEU A 114 -1.51 14.93 20.78
CA LEU A 114 -0.66 14.58 21.91
C LEU A 114 0.43 13.57 21.53
N SER A 115 0.13 12.60 20.66
CA SER A 115 1.12 11.65 20.15
C SER A 115 2.19 12.33 19.27
N ASP A 116 1.79 13.30 18.44
CA ASP A 116 2.71 14.14 17.67
C ASP A 116 3.62 14.98 18.59
N VAL A 117 3.07 15.57 19.67
CA VAL A 117 3.84 16.32 20.67
C VAL A 117 4.83 15.43 21.41
N ALA A 118 4.40 14.24 21.87
CA ALA A 118 5.26 13.26 22.56
C ALA A 118 6.43 12.74 21.68
N THR A 119 6.28 12.84 20.36
CA THR A 119 7.31 12.51 19.39
C THR A 119 8.29 13.66 19.20
N LYS A 120 7.79 14.90 19.05
CA LYS A 120 8.64 16.10 18.90
C LYS A 120 9.45 16.44 20.15
N GLN A 121 8.89 16.21 21.35
CA GLN A 121 9.53 16.57 22.62
C GLN A 121 9.59 15.37 23.58
N PRO A 122 10.72 14.64 23.63
CA PRO A 122 10.86 13.45 24.46
C PRO A 122 10.62 13.66 25.96
N SER A 123 10.90 14.86 26.49
CA SER A 123 10.71 15.17 27.92
C SER A 123 9.25 15.18 28.37
N LEU A 124 8.30 15.33 27.45
CA LEU A 124 6.85 15.37 27.74
C LEU A 124 6.16 14.02 27.55
N ARG A 125 6.88 13.05 26.99
CA ARG A 125 6.33 11.79 26.50
C ARG A 125 5.68 10.97 27.60
N GLU A 126 6.34 10.84 28.74
CA GLU A 126 5.84 10.03 29.86
C GLU A 126 4.54 10.59 30.43
N GLU A 127 4.45 11.91 30.60
CA GLU A 127 3.25 12.61 31.07
C GLU A 127 2.08 12.38 30.10
N ILE A 128 2.32 12.54 28.80
CA ILE A 128 1.30 12.35 27.76
C ILE A 128 0.82 10.90 27.71
N ILE A 129 1.73 9.92 27.64
CA ILE A 129 1.37 8.50 27.56
C ILE A 129 0.60 8.07 28.81
N THR A 130 1.04 8.51 30.00
CA THR A 130 0.34 8.24 31.26
C THR A 130 -1.08 8.76 31.21
N ALA A 131 -1.29 10.01 30.80
CA ALA A 131 -2.63 10.59 30.71
C ALA A 131 -3.54 9.86 29.69
N GLN A 132 -2.98 9.36 28.58
CA GLN A 132 -3.73 8.56 27.61
C GLN A 132 -4.15 7.20 28.17
N ILE A 133 -3.27 6.51 28.90
CA ILE A 133 -3.55 5.22 29.56
C ILE A 133 -4.59 5.40 30.68
N GLU A 134 -4.48 6.47 31.46
CA GLU A 134 -5.45 6.83 32.49
C GLU A 134 -6.84 7.05 31.88
N LEU A 135 -6.94 7.82 30.79
CA LEU A 135 -8.21 8.01 30.07
C LEU A 135 -8.80 6.67 29.61
N MET A 136 -7.98 5.82 28.98
CA MET A 136 -8.43 4.51 28.49
C MET A 136 -8.95 3.63 29.65
N SER A 137 -8.24 3.64 30.77
CA SER A 137 -8.61 2.88 31.97
C SER A 137 -9.90 3.39 32.59
N ASN A 138 -10.07 4.71 32.68
CA ASN A 138 -11.28 5.36 33.20
C ASN A 138 -12.50 5.02 32.33
N LEU A 139 -12.40 5.18 31.00
CA LEU A 139 -13.48 4.83 30.07
C LEU A 139 -13.87 3.35 30.19
N THR A 140 -12.87 2.46 30.30
CA THR A 140 -13.13 1.03 30.45
C THR A 140 -13.83 0.70 31.76
N ASN A 141 -13.41 1.32 32.87
CA ASN A 141 -14.08 1.15 34.16
C ASN A 141 -15.52 1.65 34.10
N THR A 142 -15.77 2.81 33.47
CA THR A 142 -17.14 3.32 33.26
C THR A 142 -18.00 2.33 32.47
N ILE A 143 -17.47 1.75 31.39
CA ILE A 143 -18.18 0.75 30.58
C ILE A 143 -18.53 -0.49 31.43
N ILE A 144 -17.58 -1.00 32.22
CA ILE A 144 -17.79 -2.17 33.09
C ILE A 144 -18.83 -1.83 34.17
N SER A 145 -18.75 -0.66 34.80
CA SER A 145 -19.75 -0.24 35.79
C SER A 145 -21.14 -0.08 35.19
N CYS A 146 -21.27 0.35 33.93
CA CYS A 146 -22.55 0.36 33.23
C CYS A 146 -23.10 -1.06 33.03
N HIS A 147 -22.25 -2.02 32.68
CA HIS A 147 -22.63 -3.43 32.55
C HIS A 147 -23.06 -4.06 33.87
N GLU A 148 -22.31 -3.81 34.96
CA GLU A 148 -22.63 -4.31 36.30
C GLU A 148 -23.95 -3.74 36.85
N ASN A 149 -24.31 -2.52 36.45
CA ASN A 149 -25.54 -1.84 36.86
C ASN A 149 -26.63 -1.83 35.77
N LYS A 150 -26.61 -2.77 34.81
CA LYS A 150 -27.52 -2.77 33.65
C LYS A 150 -29.01 -2.75 34.02
N ASP A 151 -29.38 -3.40 35.12
CA ASP A 151 -30.77 -3.51 35.59
C ASP A 151 -31.29 -2.22 36.26
N SER A 152 -30.39 -1.34 36.71
CA SER A 152 -30.68 -0.07 37.38
C SER A 152 -30.28 1.16 36.56
N SER A 153 -29.62 0.97 35.42
CA SER A 153 -29.11 2.02 34.53
C SER A 153 -30.26 2.79 33.88
N GLU A 154 -30.32 4.09 34.12
CA GLU A 154 -31.27 5.00 33.48
C GLU A 154 -31.03 5.08 31.97
N ASN A 155 -32.07 5.45 31.21
CA ASN A 155 -31.93 5.65 29.76
C ASN A 155 -30.86 6.71 29.41
N VAL A 156 -30.65 7.69 30.29
CA VAL A 156 -29.63 8.75 30.13
C VAL A 156 -28.21 8.20 30.20
N SER A 157 -27.92 7.22 31.08
CA SER A 157 -26.59 6.60 31.16
C SER A 157 -26.29 5.72 29.95
N ARG A 158 -27.31 5.02 29.42
CA ARG A 158 -27.20 4.21 28.19
C ARG A 158 -26.93 5.08 26.96
N LEU A 159 -27.66 6.21 26.84
CA LEU A 159 -27.43 7.17 25.77
C LEU A 159 -26.02 7.77 25.85
N GLN A 160 -25.56 8.14 27.05
CA GLN A 160 -24.20 8.67 27.24
C GLN A 160 -23.12 7.63 26.91
N LEU A 161 -23.34 6.35 27.26
CA LEU A 161 -22.46 5.25 26.94
C LEU A 161 -22.24 5.12 25.42
N CYS A 162 -23.33 5.09 24.65
CA CYS A 162 -23.30 4.91 23.20
C CYS A 162 -22.90 6.19 22.43
N LYS A 163 -23.32 7.37 22.90
CA LYS A 163 -23.05 8.66 22.25
C LYS A 163 -21.64 9.19 22.54
N SER A 164 -21.09 8.91 23.71
CA SER A 164 -19.85 9.54 24.17
C SER A 164 -18.80 8.52 24.61
N THR A 165 -19.06 7.71 25.64
CA THR A 165 -18.03 6.91 26.31
C THR A 165 -17.32 5.93 25.36
N ILE A 166 -18.09 5.13 24.61
CA ILE A 166 -17.52 4.15 23.68
C ILE A 166 -16.89 4.84 22.46
N PRO A 167 -17.53 5.81 21.79
CA PRO A 167 -16.89 6.59 20.73
C PRO A 167 -15.58 7.28 21.14
N VAL A 168 -15.49 7.85 22.35
CA VAL A 168 -14.24 8.44 22.86
C VAL A 168 -13.15 7.37 22.99
N LEU A 169 -13.49 6.19 23.52
CA LEU A 169 -12.56 5.06 23.64
C LEU A 169 -12.08 4.59 22.27
N ILE A 170 -12.98 4.50 21.29
CA ILE A 170 -12.64 4.17 19.90
C ILE A 170 -11.67 5.20 19.32
N GLY A 171 -11.96 6.50 19.46
CA GLY A 171 -11.09 7.58 18.97
C GLY A 171 -9.69 7.54 19.59
N LEU A 172 -9.60 7.27 20.90
CA LEU A 172 -8.35 7.09 21.62
C LEU A 172 -7.57 5.87 21.09
N ALA A 173 -8.21 4.70 21.02
CA ALA A 173 -7.56 3.47 20.56
C ALA A 173 -7.08 3.55 19.10
N ARG A 174 -7.75 4.33 18.25
CA ARG A 174 -7.39 4.57 16.84
C ARG A 174 -6.17 5.48 16.66
N SER A 175 -5.81 6.30 17.64
CA SER A 175 -4.78 7.35 17.52
C SER A 175 -3.60 7.19 18.46
N MET A 176 -3.81 6.69 19.68
CA MET A 176 -2.77 6.53 20.71
C MET A 176 -1.56 5.74 20.18
N GLY A 177 -0.37 6.20 20.52
CA GLY A 177 0.90 5.54 20.18
C GLY A 177 1.26 5.55 18.70
N ARG A 178 0.57 6.35 17.87
CA ARG A 178 0.83 6.51 16.44
C ARG A 178 1.39 7.89 16.18
N TYR A 179 2.45 7.95 15.37
CA TYR A 179 3.20 9.17 15.12
C TYR A 179 3.80 9.14 13.70
N SER A 180 4.10 10.33 13.20
CA SER A 180 4.78 10.46 11.91
C SER A 180 6.28 10.30 12.08
N THR A 181 6.93 9.56 11.18
CA THR A 181 8.40 9.49 11.11
C THR A 181 9.02 10.59 10.24
N VAL A 182 8.19 11.33 9.50
CA VAL A 182 8.62 12.45 8.64
C VAL A 182 7.65 13.61 8.78
N ASP A 183 8.12 14.86 8.68
CA ASP A 183 7.21 16.01 8.69
C ASP A 183 6.27 15.99 7.45
N PRO A 184 5.09 16.63 7.50
CA PRO A 184 4.51 17.26 8.69
C PRO A 184 3.90 16.21 9.66
N PRO A 185 3.64 16.59 10.92
CA PRO A 185 2.99 15.74 11.93
C PRO A 185 1.63 15.19 11.46
N LEU A 186 1.15 14.10 12.07
CA LEU A 186 -0.08 13.41 11.64
C LEU A 186 -1.31 14.32 11.69
N LEU A 187 -1.48 15.14 12.73
CA LEU A 187 -2.58 16.09 12.81
C LEU A 187 -2.55 17.09 11.64
N CYS A 188 -1.36 17.58 11.28
CA CYS A 188 -1.20 18.49 10.14
C CYS A 188 -1.50 17.81 8.79
N ARG A 189 -1.40 16.49 8.69
CA ARG A 189 -1.81 15.71 7.50
C ARG A 189 -3.33 15.54 7.43
N LEU A 190 -4.01 15.45 8.56
CA LEU A 190 -5.48 15.44 8.63
C LEU A 190 -6.08 16.79 8.21
N PHE A 191 -5.34 17.88 8.45
CA PHE A 191 -5.74 19.25 8.13
C PHE A 191 -4.65 19.98 7.33
N PRO A 192 -4.42 19.60 6.06
CA PRO A 192 -3.36 20.15 5.22
C PRO A 192 -3.58 21.64 4.96
N GLN A 193 -2.49 22.35 4.67
CA GLN A 193 -2.58 23.75 4.28
C GLN A 193 -3.30 23.87 2.92
N PRO A 194 -4.25 24.81 2.77
CA PRO A 194 -4.89 25.07 1.49
C PRO A 194 -3.87 25.44 0.42
N SER A 195 -4.08 24.96 -0.80
CA SER A 195 -3.23 25.31 -1.95
C SER A 195 -3.28 26.81 -2.21
N SER A 196 -2.11 27.41 -2.46
CA SER A 196 -2.01 28.81 -2.88
C SER A 196 -2.89 29.05 -4.11
N PRO A 197 -3.62 30.18 -4.20
CA PRO A 197 -4.40 30.50 -5.39
C PRO A 197 -3.48 30.49 -6.60
N ALA A 198 -3.67 29.54 -7.52
CA ALA A 198 -2.91 29.52 -8.76
C ALA A 198 -3.26 30.80 -9.54
N LYS A 199 -2.26 31.64 -9.84
CA LYS A 199 -2.43 32.70 -10.83
C LYS A 199 -2.80 32.02 -12.14
N THR A 200 -4.03 32.19 -12.58
CA THR A 200 -4.46 31.81 -13.93
C THR A 200 -3.54 32.55 -14.88
N LYS A 201 -2.60 31.85 -15.53
CA LYS A 201 -1.88 32.44 -16.66
C LYS A 201 -2.93 32.84 -17.67
N GLU A 202 -2.96 34.12 -18.05
CA GLU A 202 -3.79 34.61 -19.14
C GLU A 202 -3.54 33.72 -20.37
N PRO A 203 -4.59 33.35 -21.12
CA PRO A 203 -4.41 32.61 -22.35
C PRO A 203 -3.65 33.52 -23.33
N GLU A 204 -2.42 33.15 -23.67
CA GLU A 204 -1.74 33.78 -24.81
C GLU A 204 -2.61 33.60 -26.07
N PRO A 205 -2.72 34.63 -26.91
CA PRO A 205 -3.56 34.58 -28.10
C PRO A 205 -2.99 33.53 -29.07
N ASN A 206 -3.71 32.42 -29.21
CA ASN A 206 -3.45 31.43 -30.24
C ASN A 206 -3.60 32.08 -31.62
N PHE A 207 -2.49 32.29 -32.32
CA PHE A 207 -2.51 32.50 -33.76
C PHE A 207 -2.93 31.20 -34.43
N GLU A 208 -4.10 31.24 -35.06
CA GLU A 208 -4.63 30.18 -35.91
C GLU A 208 -3.75 30.01 -37.15
N TYR A 209 -3.05 28.87 -37.24
CA TYR A 209 -2.88 28.16 -38.51
C TYR A 209 -3.33 26.72 -38.29
N SER A 210 -4.61 26.52 -38.57
CA SER A 210 -5.22 25.22 -38.78
C SER A 210 -4.76 24.68 -40.14
N THR A 211 -4.06 23.54 -40.09
CA THR A 211 -4.14 22.36 -40.99
C THR A 211 -2.76 21.73 -41.13
N LEU A 212 -2.58 20.63 -40.38
CA LEU A 212 -1.72 19.46 -40.62
C LEU A 212 -1.37 18.88 -39.24
N ASP A 213 -2.12 17.85 -38.88
CA ASP A 213 -1.82 16.81 -37.91
C ASP A 213 -1.22 17.23 -36.57
N LYS A 214 -2.04 17.09 -35.52
CA LYS A 214 -1.61 16.82 -34.14
C LYS A 214 -0.36 15.92 -34.20
N LYS A 215 0.80 16.51 -33.90
CA LYS A 215 2.10 15.83 -33.84
C LYS A 215 1.90 14.44 -33.24
N ARG A 216 1.96 13.39 -34.08
CA ARG A 216 2.16 12.01 -33.64
C ARG A 216 3.41 12.05 -32.78
N LYS A 217 3.25 11.98 -31.45
CA LYS A 217 4.37 11.87 -30.52
C LYS A 217 5.10 10.59 -30.93
N PHE A 218 6.29 10.72 -31.49
CA PHE A 218 7.12 9.57 -31.87
C PHE A 218 7.31 8.70 -30.61
N ASN A 219 6.70 7.51 -30.66
CA ASN A 219 6.87 6.32 -29.82
C ASN A 219 6.74 6.46 -28.30
N GLN A 220 5.55 6.16 -27.77
CA GLN A 220 5.39 5.75 -26.37
C GLN A 220 5.69 4.24 -26.25
N PHE A 221 6.92 3.90 -25.85
CA PHE A 221 7.27 2.52 -25.48
C PHE A 221 6.47 2.06 -24.26
N ARG A 222 6.08 0.78 -24.24
CA ARG A 222 5.39 0.17 -23.10
C ARG A 222 6.37 0.03 -21.94
N PRO A 223 6.03 0.42 -20.70
CA PRO A 223 6.89 0.16 -19.55
C PRO A 223 7.08 -1.35 -19.36
N ILE A 224 8.32 -1.81 -19.19
CA ILE A 224 8.62 -3.21 -18.81
C ILE A 224 8.73 -3.38 -17.29
N ILE A 225 9.02 -2.31 -16.55
CA ILE A 225 9.20 -2.36 -15.10
C ILE A 225 7.81 -2.47 -14.45
N PRO A 226 7.46 -3.61 -13.85
CA PRO A 226 6.21 -3.71 -13.10
C PRO A 226 6.31 -2.84 -11.85
N ARG A 227 5.14 -2.41 -11.33
CA ARG A 227 5.07 -1.62 -10.10
C ARG A 227 5.75 -2.30 -8.91
N SER A 228 5.78 -3.63 -8.90
CA SER A 228 6.32 -4.49 -7.86
C SER A 228 7.85 -4.55 -7.88
N LEU A 229 8.49 -4.22 -9.00
CA LEU A 229 9.96 -4.11 -9.12
C LEU A 229 10.47 -2.67 -9.10
N SER A 230 9.57 -1.69 -9.07
CA SER A 230 9.94 -0.28 -9.16
C SER A 230 10.80 0.19 -7.97
N GLY A 231 10.61 -0.39 -6.78
CA GLY A 231 11.44 -0.10 -5.60
C GLY A 231 12.88 -0.58 -5.77
N ASN A 232 13.07 -1.86 -6.12
CA ASN A 232 14.38 -2.50 -6.27
C ASN A 232 15.22 -1.88 -7.40
N LEU A 233 14.59 -1.36 -8.46
CA LEU A 233 15.27 -0.76 -9.60
C LEU A 233 15.50 0.76 -9.46
N ASN A 234 14.71 1.46 -8.62
CA ASN A 234 14.81 2.92 -8.45
C ASN A 234 14.90 3.35 -6.98
N PRO A 235 16.04 3.13 -6.29
CA PRO A 235 16.21 3.47 -4.86
C PRO A 235 16.24 4.99 -4.55
N ASN A 236 16.59 5.85 -5.52
CA ASN A 236 16.80 7.30 -5.28
C ASN A 236 15.54 8.19 -5.40
N ASN A 237 14.35 7.63 -5.62
CA ASN A 237 13.12 8.43 -5.57
C ASN A 237 12.72 8.81 -4.13
N GLU A 238 13.41 8.29 -3.12
CA GLU A 238 13.22 8.71 -1.73
C GLU A 238 13.75 10.13 -1.46
N HIS A 239 14.73 10.63 -2.22
CA HIS A 239 15.32 11.96 -2.01
C HIS A 239 14.60 13.12 -2.73
N LEU A 240 13.65 12.85 -3.63
CA LEU A 240 12.90 13.91 -4.32
C LEU A 240 11.71 14.46 -3.50
N MET A 241 11.52 14.00 -2.27
CA MET A 241 10.60 14.63 -1.30
C MET A 241 11.25 15.76 -0.49
N GLU A 242 12.52 16.11 -0.73
CA GLU A 242 13.30 16.92 0.21
C GLU A 242 13.19 18.45 0.04
N ASN A 243 12.42 19.01 -0.89
CA ASN A 243 12.27 20.48 -0.97
C ASN A 243 10.82 20.93 -1.21
N GLY A 244 10.12 21.18 -0.11
CA GLY A 244 9.10 22.21 -0.07
C GLY A 244 9.77 23.59 -0.01
N CYS A 245 10.22 24.10 -1.16
CA CYS A 245 10.55 25.51 -1.32
C CYS A 245 10.50 25.88 -2.82
N ASP A 246 9.75 26.95 -3.12
CA ASP A 246 9.58 27.52 -4.45
C ASP A 246 10.91 27.90 -5.11
N THR A 247 11.12 27.48 -6.36
CA THR A 247 11.89 28.27 -7.35
C THR A 247 11.29 28.12 -8.75
N ILE A 248 11.39 29.22 -9.49
CA ILE A 248 10.66 29.56 -10.71
C ILE A 248 11.41 29.05 -11.97
N ASP A 249 10.62 28.69 -12.99
CA ASP A 249 10.90 28.63 -14.44
C ASP A 249 11.34 27.34 -15.14
N GLY A 250 10.81 27.17 -16.37
CA GLY A 250 11.24 26.18 -17.37
C GLY A 250 10.25 25.05 -17.66
N GLY A 251 9.40 25.22 -18.69
CA GLY A 251 8.35 24.26 -19.07
C GLY A 251 8.85 22.86 -19.46
N THR A 252 8.60 21.89 -18.59
CA THR A 252 8.44 20.48 -18.95
C THR A 252 7.33 19.89 -18.09
N LEU A 253 6.41 19.16 -18.73
CA LEU A 253 5.30 18.47 -18.07
C LEU A 253 5.85 17.58 -16.94
N LYS A 254 5.67 18.01 -15.68
CA LYS A 254 6.04 17.25 -14.49
C LYS A 254 5.34 15.89 -14.53
N ARG A 255 6.09 14.85 -14.89
CA ARG A 255 5.66 13.45 -14.88
C ARG A 255 5.59 13.03 -13.40
N GLY A 256 4.39 12.81 -12.88
CA GLY A 256 4.18 12.33 -11.51
C GLY A 256 4.85 10.98 -11.31
N SER A 257 5.85 10.95 -10.43
CA SER A 257 6.54 9.72 -10.04
C SER A 257 5.67 8.91 -9.08
N LEU A 258 5.35 7.67 -9.47
CA LEU A 258 4.51 6.73 -8.75
C LEU A 258 5.38 5.56 -8.30
N HIS A 259 5.89 5.60 -7.07
CA HIS A 259 6.54 4.47 -6.42
C HIS A 259 5.53 3.62 -5.61
N SER A 260 5.73 2.30 -5.67
CA SER A 260 5.14 1.19 -4.89
C SER A 260 3.64 1.25 -4.54
N TYR A 261 2.84 0.47 -5.29
CA TYR A 261 1.64 -0.29 -4.86
C TYR A 261 0.62 0.18 -3.79
N HIS A 262 0.55 1.45 -3.38
CA HIS A 262 -0.44 1.86 -2.36
C HIS A 262 -1.45 2.94 -2.78
N SER A 263 -1.48 3.27 -4.06
CA SER A 263 -2.38 4.25 -4.67
C SER A 263 -3.83 3.75 -4.81
N VAL A 264 -4.56 3.64 -3.71
CA VAL A 264 -5.71 4.55 -3.64
C VAL A 264 -5.17 5.71 -2.83
N PRO A 265 -4.93 6.90 -3.43
CA PRO A 265 -4.75 8.10 -2.62
C PRO A 265 -6.08 8.30 -1.92
N TYR A 266 -6.24 7.68 -0.75
CA TYR A 266 -7.30 8.09 0.13
C TYR A 266 -6.88 9.45 0.65
N ASP A 267 -7.81 10.39 0.57
CA ASP A 267 -7.59 11.71 1.11
C ASP A 267 -7.64 11.59 2.64
N PRO A 268 -6.50 11.76 3.36
CA PRO A 268 -6.47 11.62 4.82
C PRO A 268 -7.42 12.61 5.51
N THR A 269 -7.81 13.70 4.84
CA THR A 269 -8.77 14.67 5.35
C THR A 269 -10.19 14.12 5.50
N THR A 270 -10.53 13.06 4.76
CA THR A 270 -11.87 12.45 4.80
C THR A 270 -11.84 11.00 5.25
N TYR A 271 -10.80 10.25 4.90
CA TYR A 271 -10.76 8.80 5.08
C TYR A 271 -10.99 8.35 6.53
N PHE A 272 -10.27 8.95 7.48
CA PHE A 272 -10.35 8.57 8.90
C PHE A 272 -11.70 8.90 9.53
N PHE A 273 -12.50 9.76 8.91
CA PHE A 273 -13.83 10.13 9.40
C PHE A 273 -14.96 9.44 8.63
N HIS A 274 -14.62 8.66 7.60
CA HIS A 274 -15.57 7.93 6.74
C HIS A 274 -15.38 6.41 6.78
N LYS A 275 -14.20 5.94 7.18
CA LYS A 275 -13.90 4.52 7.34
C LYS A 275 -13.89 4.15 8.83
N PHE A 276 -14.90 3.40 9.24
CA PHE A 276 -15.05 2.95 10.62
C PHE A 276 -13.88 2.10 11.10
N GLY A 277 -13.43 2.35 12.33
CA GLY A 277 -12.28 1.68 12.93
C GLY A 277 -10.93 1.94 12.23
N SER A 278 -10.85 2.93 11.33
CA SER A 278 -9.62 3.20 10.59
C SER A 278 -8.52 3.80 11.45
N SER A 279 -7.27 3.42 11.22
CA SER A 279 -6.12 3.98 11.91
C SER A 279 -4.97 4.20 10.93
N PHE A 280 -3.99 5.02 11.30
CA PHE A 280 -2.89 5.41 10.42
C PHE A 280 -2.20 4.20 9.75
N ASN A 281 -2.04 3.08 10.45
CA ASN A 281 -1.28 1.92 9.94
C ASN A 281 -2.14 0.83 9.27
N GLN A 282 -3.37 1.13 8.87
CA GLN A 282 -4.16 0.25 7.97
C GLN A 282 -3.67 0.30 6.51
N PHE A 283 -2.65 1.10 6.22
CA PHE A 283 -2.17 1.36 4.87
C PHE A 283 -0.70 1.04 4.74
N PRO A 284 -0.31 0.23 3.75
CA PRO A 284 1.07 -0.22 3.71
C PRO A 284 2.09 0.86 3.33
N TYR A 285 1.67 2.07 2.94
CA TYR A 285 2.57 3.24 2.86
C TYR A 285 2.80 3.96 4.19
N MET A 286 1.98 3.68 5.21
CA MET A 286 2.29 3.97 6.60
C MET A 286 2.93 2.75 7.29
N ARG A 287 2.85 1.54 6.68
CA ARG A 287 3.78 0.44 6.95
C ARG A 287 5.11 0.69 6.24
N PHE A 288 5.87 1.60 6.80
CA PHE A 288 7.29 1.37 7.05
C PHE A 288 8.02 0.36 6.14
N SER A 289 8.31 0.76 4.90
CA SER A 289 9.34 0.12 4.07
C SER A 289 10.67 0.12 4.83
N GLU A 290 11.32 -1.04 4.85
CA GLU A 290 12.42 -1.40 5.73
C GLU A 290 13.69 -0.58 5.45
N SER A 291 14.01 0.33 6.36
CA SER A 291 15.40 0.62 6.76
C SER A 291 15.42 0.91 8.28
N PRO A 292 16.02 0.04 9.10
CA PRO A 292 15.92 0.11 10.57
C PRO A 292 16.77 1.22 11.21
N GLU A 293 17.66 1.87 10.46
CA GLU A 293 18.77 2.65 11.03
C GLU A 293 18.45 4.13 11.31
N LYS A 294 17.29 4.65 10.87
CA LYS A 294 16.97 6.10 10.95
C LYS A 294 15.70 6.48 11.71
N ARG A 295 15.03 5.56 12.41
CA ARG A 295 13.73 5.88 13.04
C ARG A 295 13.83 6.23 14.51
N ILE A 296 13.22 7.36 14.87
CA ILE A 296 12.81 7.67 16.25
C ILE A 296 11.67 6.70 16.59
N SER A 297 11.96 5.56 17.22
CA SER A 297 10.93 4.69 17.77
C SER A 297 10.61 5.11 19.21
N VAL A 298 9.33 5.34 19.49
CA VAL A 298 8.86 5.55 20.85
C VAL A 298 8.88 4.21 21.57
N GLN A 299 9.82 4.04 22.50
CA GLN A 299 9.85 2.89 23.40
C GLN A 299 8.81 3.08 24.52
N PHE A 300 8.02 2.04 24.76
CA PHE A 300 7.01 2.04 25.82
C PHE A 300 7.50 1.19 26.99
N LEU A 301 7.26 1.67 28.22
CA LEU A 301 7.50 0.85 29.40
C LEU A 301 6.61 -0.39 29.36
N VAL A 302 7.16 -1.53 29.77
CA VAL A 302 6.43 -2.81 29.81
C VAL A 302 5.16 -2.70 30.67
N THR A 303 5.21 -1.94 31.75
CA THR A 303 4.06 -1.67 32.63
C THR A 303 2.90 -1.01 31.88
N TYR A 304 3.18 -0.05 30.99
CA TYR A 304 2.17 0.56 30.13
C TYR A 304 1.56 -0.43 29.16
N LEU A 305 2.39 -1.26 28.52
CA LEU A 305 1.93 -2.31 27.60
C LEU A 305 1.06 -3.34 28.32
N GLN A 306 1.43 -3.73 29.55
CA GLN A 306 0.65 -4.62 30.41
C GLN A 306 -0.70 -4.01 30.80
N SER A 307 -0.73 -2.72 31.19
CA SER A 307 -1.98 -2.01 31.48
C SER A 307 -2.90 -1.99 30.27
N ILE A 308 -2.37 -1.70 29.08
CA ILE A 308 -3.16 -1.65 27.84
C ILE A 308 -3.69 -3.04 27.46
N LEU A 309 -2.88 -4.10 27.58
CA LEU A 309 -3.32 -5.48 27.36
C LEU A 309 -4.40 -5.89 28.37
N SER A 310 -4.23 -5.54 29.65
CA SER A 310 -5.23 -5.81 30.70
C SER A 310 -6.57 -5.16 30.38
N THR A 311 -6.54 -3.89 29.95
CA THR A 311 -7.73 -3.16 29.51
C THR A 311 -8.40 -3.83 28.32
N ALA A 312 -7.63 -4.23 27.29
CA ALA A 312 -8.16 -4.95 26.14
C ALA A 312 -8.83 -6.28 26.54
N LYS A 313 -8.22 -7.05 27.46
CA LYS A 313 -8.78 -8.30 27.96
C LYS A 313 -10.09 -8.12 28.71
N LYS A 314 -10.21 -7.07 29.53
CA LYS A 314 -11.45 -6.76 30.25
C LYS A 314 -12.56 -6.32 29.29
N LEU A 315 -12.21 -5.51 28.30
CA LEU A 315 -13.17 -4.96 27.34
C LEU A 315 -13.72 -6.02 26.37
N LEU A 316 -12.86 -6.89 25.85
CA LEU A 316 -13.19 -7.84 24.79
C LEU A 316 -13.68 -9.20 25.30
N THR A 317 -14.33 -9.22 26.46
CA THR A 317 -15.00 -10.42 26.96
C THR A 317 -16.34 -10.63 26.25
N LYS A 318 -16.73 -11.89 26.02
CA LYS A 318 -17.98 -12.22 25.30
C LYS A 318 -19.21 -11.61 25.98
N GLU A 319 -19.25 -11.60 27.30
CA GLU A 319 -20.38 -11.06 28.09
C GLU A 319 -20.51 -9.55 27.94
N LEU A 320 -19.40 -8.82 28.11
CA LEU A 320 -19.42 -7.36 27.99
C LEU A 320 -19.73 -6.92 26.56
N LEU A 321 -19.13 -7.59 25.56
CA LEU A 321 -19.39 -7.33 24.15
C LEU A 321 -20.87 -7.55 23.78
N ALA A 322 -21.49 -8.62 24.28
CA ALA A 322 -22.91 -8.88 24.04
C ALA A 322 -23.82 -7.79 24.63
N PHE A 323 -23.52 -7.33 25.85
CA PHE A 323 -24.22 -6.19 26.45
C PHE A 323 -24.07 -4.91 25.62
N LEU A 324 -22.85 -4.60 25.18
CA LEU A 324 -22.60 -3.41 24.35
C LEU A 324 -23.32 -3.46 23.01
N ASP A 325 -23.44 -4.65 22.42
CA ASP A 325 -24.17 -4.83 21.16
C ASP A 325 -25.68 -4.67 21.33
N GLU A 326 -26.24 -5.13 22.45
CA GLU A 326 -27.66 -4.92 22.79
C GLU A 326 -27.97 -3.43 22.96
N GLU A 327 -27.16 -2.72 23.75
CA GLU A 327 -27.31 -1.27 23.94
C GLU A 327 -27.13 -0.47 22.64
N ALA A 328 -26.19 -0.89 21.77
CA ALA A 328 -25.99 -0.26 20.47
C ALA A 328 -27.20 -0.42 19.55
N GLU A 329 -27.76 -1.63 19.47
CA GLU A 329 -28.93 -1.91 18.63
C GLU A 329 -30.16 -1.12 19.12
N ASP A 330 -30.40 -1.06 20.43
CA ASP A 330 -31.51 -0.30 21.03
C ASP A 330 -31.39 1.21 20.71
N ILE A 331 -30.20 1.79 20.90
CA ILE A 331 -29.96 3.20 20.60
C ILE A 331 -30.07 3.47 19.09
N TYR A 332 -29.56 2.57 18.25
CA TYR A 332 -29.70 2.68 16.80
C TYR A 332 -31.18 2.66 16.37
N ALA A 333 -31.96 1.71 16.90
CA ALA A 333 -33.39 1.58 16.62
C ALA A 333 -34.21 2.78 17.12
N SER A 334 -33.79 3.40 18.23
CA SER A 334 -34.45 4.58 18.79
C SER A 334 -34.31 5.83 17.91
N GLY A 335 -33.27 5.91 17.07
CA GLY A 335 -32.97 7.08 16.24
C GLY A 335 -32.59 8.34 17.04
N GLN A 336 -32.27 8.22 18.33
CA GLN A 336 -31.96 9.34 19.21
C GLN A 336 -30.65 10.06 18.88
N ILE A 337 -29.71 9.36 18.24
CA ILE A 337 -28.42 9.90 17.81
C ILE A 337 -28.41 10.03 16.29
N GLN A 338 -28.13 11.23 15.79
CA GLN A 338 -28.21 11.50 14.36
C GLN A 338 -27.07 10.86 13.56
N VAL A 339 -25.83 10.95 14.04
CA VAL A 339 -24.64 10.33 13.42
C VAL A 339 -24.23 9.14 14.28
N PHE A 340 -24.91 8.02 14.07
CA PHE A 340 -24.65 6.78 14.81
C PHE A 340 -24.52 5.60 13.84
N PRO A 341 -23.29 5.23 13.46
CA PRO A 341 -23.06 4.14 12.50
C PRO A 341 -23.09 2.74 13.16
N TYR A 342 -23.16 2.68 14.49
CA TYR A 342 -22.94 1.47 15.29
C TYR A 342 -24.24 0.76 15.61
N LYS A 343 -24.52 -0.37 14.93
CA LYS A 343 -25.54 -1.34 15.39
C LYS A 343 -24.98 -2.36 16.40
N SER A 344 -23.67 -2.33 16.58
CA SER A 344 -22.88 -3.25 17.35
C SER A 344 -21.52 -2.59 17.53
N PHE A 345 -20.90 -2.80 18.68
CA PHE A 345 -19.58 -2.27 18.98
C PHE A 345 -18.50 -3.35 18.87
N SER A 346 -18.86 -4.62 19.00
CA SER A 346 -17.95 -5.77 19.04
C SER A 346 -16.87 -5.75 17.97
N GLU A 347 -17.25 -5.68 16.69
CA GLU A 347 -16.31 -5.69 15.58
C GLU A 347 -15.34 -4.50 15.63
N THR A 348 -15.86 -3.31 15.99
CA THR A 348 -15.10 -2.08 15.98
C THR A 348 -14.12 -2.06 17.15
N LEU A 349 -14.57 -2.44 18.35
CA LEU A 349 -13.73 -2.57 19.54
C LEU A 349 -12.64 -3.62 19.35
N ASN A 350 -12.98 -4.79 18.80
CA ASN A 350 -12.00 -5.81 18.44
C ASN A 350 -10.92 -5.25 17.50
N LEU A 351 -11.32 -4.56 16.42
CA LEU A 351 -10.40 -3.97 15.46
C LEU A 351 -9.49 -2.89 16.07
N VAL A 352 -10.05 -1.93 16.79
CA VAL A 352 -9.26 -0.78 17.29
C VAL A 352 -8.32 -1.18 18.42
N MET A 353 -8.72 -2.13 19.28
CA MET A 353 -7.86 -2.63 20.35
C MET A 353 -6.74 -3.53 19.82
N VAL A 354 -7.03 -4.45 18.88
CA VAL A 354 -5.97 -5.30 18.31
C VAL A 354 -4.99 -4.47 17.47
N THR A 355 -5.46 -3.47 16.73
CA THR A 355 -4.57 -2.58 15.97
C THR A 355 -3.78 -1.66 16.89
N LEU A 356 -4.34 -1.18 18.01
CA LEU A 356 -3.58 -0.46 19.03
C LEU A 356 -2.42 -1.32 19.56
N LEU A 357 -2.69 -2.55 19.98
CA LEU A 357 -1.66 -3.48 20.45
C LEU A 357 -0.58 -3.71 19.38
N ARG A 358 -0.98 -3.95 18.13
CA ARG A 358 -0.05 -4.09 17.01
C ARG A 358 0.89 -2.90 16.89
N GLU A 359 0.36 -1.68 16.92
CA GLU A 359 1.18 -0.48 16.76
C GLU A 359 2.18 -0.25 17.88
N LEU A 360 1.73 -0.50 19.12
CA LEU A 360 2.57 -0.32 20.30
C LEU A 360 3.69 -1.36 20.36
N LEU A 361 3.42 -2.60 19.92
CA LEU A 361 4.29 -3.76 20.11
C LEU A 361 5.28 -4.01 18.96
N GLN A 362 4.90 -3.74 17.70
CA GLN A 362 5.71 -4.12 16.53
C GLN A 362 7.14 -3.53 16.52
N HIS A 363 7.36 -2.41 17.23
CA HIS A 363 8.66 -1.73 17.33
C HIS A 363 9.39 -1.98 18.65
N GLN A 364 8.79 -2.70 19.59
CA GLN A 364 9.43 -3.03 20.87
C GLN A 364 10.35 -4.23 20.70
N LYS A 365 11.51 -4.16 21.36
CA LYS A 365 12.48 -5.26 21.45
C LYS A 365 12.62 -5.67 22.91
N ASP A 366 13.12 -6.88 23.14
CA ASP A 366 13.52 -7.37 24.47
C ASP A 366 12.40 -7.37 25.53
N LEU A 367 11.15 -7.57 25.09
CA LEU A 367 10.02 -7.70 26.02
C LEU A 367 10.07 -9.03 26.79
N PRO A 368 9.55 -9.09 28.03
CA PRO A 368 9.56 -10.33 28.82
C PRO A 368 8.79 -11.46 28.15
N GLY A 369 9.40 -12.66 28.07
CA GLY A 369 8.78 -13.86 27.49
C GLY A 369 7.36 -14.16 27.98
N PRO A 370 7.06 -14.09 29.30
CA PRO A 370 5.70 -14.27 29.81
C PRO A 370 4.69 -13.26 29.25
N PHE A 371 5.11 -12.00 29.05
CA PHE A 371 4.24 -10.97 28.48
C PHE A 371 3.95 -11.24 27.00
N THR A 372 4.97 -11.58 26.21
CA THR A 372 4.80 -11.91 24.78
C THR A 372 3.90 -13.12 24.59
N LYS A 373 4.04 -14.15 25.43
CA LYS A 373 3.16 -15.32 25.44
C LYS A 373 1.70 -14.95 25.79
N ASP A 374 1.51 -14.04 26.73
CA ASP A 374 0.19 -13.57 27.14
C ASP A 374 -0.52 -12.78 26.01
N VAL A 375 0.24 -11.96 25.27
CA VAL A 375 -0.26 -11.32 24.04
C VAL A 375 -0.62 -12.38 23.00
N GLN A 376 0.24 -13.38 22.79
CA GLN A 376 0.02 -14.43 21.79
C GLN A 376 -1.28 -15.20 22.08
N GLU A 377 -1.52 -15.61 23.32
CA GLU A 377 -2.72 -16.35 23.72
C GLU A 377 -3.98 -15.51 23.51
N PHE A 378 -3.97 -14.26 23.98
CA PHE A 378 -5.07 -13.33 23.80
C PHE A 378 -5.42 -13.12 22.31
N VAL A 379 -4.42 -12.81 21.48
CA VAL A 379 -4.63 -12.57 20.04
C VAL A 379 -5.06 -13.83 19.32
N LYS A 380 -4.55 -15.00 19.72
CA LYS A 380 -4.97 -16.29 19.16
C LYS A 380 -6.44 -16.56 19.41
N CYS A 381 -6.95 -16.26 20.61
CA CYS A 381 -8.38 -16.37 20.91
C CYS A 381 -9.23 -15.44 20.03
N LEU A 382 -8.82 -14.17 19.87
CA LEU A 382 -9.52 -13.21 19.00
C LEU A 382 -9.52 -13.66 17.53
N PHE A 383 -8.38 -14.13 17.03
CA PHE A 383 -8.25 -14.64 15.67
C PHE A 383 -9.18 -15.84 15.43
N LEU A 384 -9.16 -16.84 16.32
CA LEU A 384 -9.99 -18.04 16.17
C LEU A 384 -11.48 -17.71 16.24
N SER A 385 -11.89 -16.85 17.19
CA SER A 385 -13.28 -16.38 17.28
C SER A 385 -13.70 -15.69 15.99
N GLY A 386 -12.88 -14.74 15.52
CA GLY A 386 -13.15 -13.99 14.30
C GLY A 386 -13.23 -14.86 13.05
N GLN A 387 -12.41 -15.92 12.92
CA GLN A 387 -12.50 -16.84 11.78
C GLN A 387 -13.87 -17.52 11.66
N THR A 388 -14.56 -17.78 12.78
CA THR A 388 -15.90 -18.40 12.73
C THR A 388 -16.96 -17.50 12.09
N GLU A 389 -16.76 -16.17 12.17
CA GLU A 389 -17.65 -15.15 11.61
C GLU A 389 -17.32 -14.80 10.15
N LEU A 390 -16.18 -15.28 9.64
CA LEU A 390 -15.67 -15.01 8.29
C LEU A 390 -16.20 -16.01 7.23
N GLN A 391 -17.50 -16.33 7.30
CA GLN A 391 -18.16 -17.26 6.37
C GLN A 391 -19.02 -16.53 5.32
N SER A 392 -19.31 -17.20 4.20
CA SER A 392 -20.10 -16.62 3.08
C SER A 392 -21.47 -16.09 3.51
N ARG A 393 -22.15 -16.78 4.45
CA ARG A 393 -23.46 -16.35 4.95
C ARG A 393 -23.41 -14.98 5.62
N HIS A 394 -22.36 -14.72 6.40
CA HIS A 394 -22.17 -13.45 7.10
C HIS A 394 -21.79 -12.32 6.12
N HIS A 395 -20.95 -12.63 5.12
CA HIS A 395 -20.64 -11.70 4.04
C HIS A 395 -21.89 -11.22 3.31
N ASP A 396 -22.76 -12.14 2.89
CA ASP A 396 -23.96 -11.79 2.12
C ASP A 396 -24.99 -11.01 2.96
N ALA A 397 -25.07 -11.29 4.26
CA ALA A 397 -25.87 -10.51 5.20
C ALA A 397 -25.35 -9.07 5.33
N SER A 398 -24.05 -8.88 5.56
CA SER A 398 -23.45 -7.54 5.70
C SER A 398 -23.50 -6.73 4.39
N GLU A 399 -23.37 -7.36 3.22
CA GLU A 399 -23.50 -6.66 1.94
C GLU A 399 -24.95 -6.23 1.64
N ARG A 400 -25.94 -6.99 2.13
CA ARG A 400 -27.34 -6.57 2.06
C ARG A 400 -27.57 -5.36 2.94
N GLU A 401 -27.09 -5.42 4.18
CA GLU A 401 -27.20 -4.34 5.16
C GLU A 401 -26.54 -3.04 4.68
N ASP A 402 -25.33 -3.12 4.10
CA ASP A 402 -24.65 -1.96 3.50
C ASP A 402 -25.53 -1.25 2.45
N ARG A 403 -26.26 -2.02 1.63
CA ARG A 403 -27.14 -1.46 0.59
C ARG A 403 -28.38 -0.83 1.20
N GLU A 404 -28.96 -1.46 2.21
CA GLU A 404 -30.15 -0.97 2.92
C GLU A 404 -29.84 0.31 3.71
N SER A 405 -28.64 0.40 4.32
CA SER A 405 -28.21 1.58 5.07
C SER A 405 -27.57 2.67 4.22
N ASN A 406 -27.48 2.50 2.90
CA ASN A 406 -26.71 3.37 2.00
C ASN A 406 -25.26 3.58 2.47
N PHE A 407 -24.64 2.52 3.00
CA PHE A 407 -23.28 2.50 3.56
C PHE A 407 -23.08 3.47 4.74
N ALA A 408 -24.16 3.81 5.45
CA ALA A 408 -24.10 4.70 6.62
C ALA A 408 -23.67 3.97 7.89
N THR A 409 -23.82 2.64 7.95
CA THR A 409 -23.52 1.82 9.13
C THR A 409 -22.20 1.05 8.98
N VAL A 410 -21.67 0.60 10.11
CA VAL A 410 -20.50 -0.28 10.15
C VAL A 410 -20.81 -1.62 9.46
N ASN A 411 -19.95 -2.01 8.52
CA ASN A 411 -20.01 -3.34 7.92
C ASN A 411 -19.24 -4.34 8.79
N LYS A 412 -19.97 -5.16 9.55
CA LYS A 412 -19.40 -6.12 10.51
C LYS A 412 -18.38 -7.06 9.85
N PHE A 413 -18.72 -7.63 8.70
CA PHE A 413 -17.85 -8.55 7.99
C PHE A 413 -16.51 -7.89 7.59
N LYS A 414 -16.56 -6.70 6.98
CA LYS A 414 -15.34 -5.97 6.54
C LYS A 414 -14.45 -5.61 7.72
N VAL A 415 -15.03 -5.17 8.83
CA VAL A 415 -14.29 -4.84 10.06
C VAL A 415 -13.65 -6.10 10.67
N ASN A 416 -14.37 -7.21 10.74
CA ASN A 416 -13.83 -8.48 11.23
C ASN A 416 -12.68 -9.02 10.36
N VAL A 417 -12.74 -8.86 9.04
CA VAL A 417 -11.61 -9.19 8.16
C VAL A 417 -10.37 -8.36 8.53
N MET A 418 -10.53 -7.05 8.78
CA MET A 418 -9.43 -6.18 9.18
C MET A 418 -8.88 -6.56 10.56
N ALA A 419 -9.74 -6.91 11.52
CA ALA A 419 -9.33 -7.32 12.87
C ALA A 419 -8.52 -8.63 12.82
N ASN A 420 -8.98 -9.62 12.05
CA ASN A 420 -8.24 -10.87 11.83
C ASN A 420 -6.90 -10.63 11.13
N SER A 421 -6.85 -9.68 10.19
CA SER A 421 -5.61 -9.31 9.51
C SER A 421 -4.58 -8.77 10.52
N ALA A 422 -5.00 -7.87 11.41
CA ALA A 422 -4.14 -7.36 12.48
C ALA A 422 -3.75 -8.44 13.51
N CYS A 423 -4.62 -9.44 13.75
CA CYS A 423 -4.27 -10.58 14.59
C CYS A 423 -3.11 -11.39 13.97
N VAL A 424 -3.11 -11.62 12.66
CA VAL A 424 -2.02 -12.34 11.98
C VAL A 424 -0.69 -11.62 12.16
N ASP A 425 -0.65 -10.29 11.97
CA ASP A 425 0.56 -9.48 12.21
C ASP A 425 1.11 -9.69 13.63
N LEU A 426 0.23 -9.64 14.64
CA LEU A 426 0.61 -9.85 16.04
C LEU A 426 1.01 -11.29 16.37
N LEU A 427 0.38 -12.29 15.74
CA LEU A 427 0.76 -13.70 15.93
C LEU A 427 2.16 -13.97 15.39
N VAL A 428 2.49 -13.44 14.21
CA VAL A 428 3.84 -13.52 13.63
C VAL A 428 4.85 -12.81 14.54
N TRP A 429 4.50 -11.62 15.04
CA TRP A 429 5.34 -10.86 15.98
C TRP A 429 5.57 -11.60 17.30
N ALA A 430 4.55 -12.26 17.86
CA ALA A 430 4.60 -12.85 19.19
C ALA A 430 5.25 -14.25 19.26
N ILE A 431 5.35 -14.98 18.15
CA ILE A 431 5.97 -16.32 18.14
C ILE A 431 7.44 -16.23 18.59
N GLY A 432 7.84 -17.06 19.54
CA GLY A 432 9.20 -17.06 20.11
C GLY A 432 10.08 -18.23 19.67
N ASP A 433 9.51 -19.24 19.00
CA ASP A 433 10.18 -20.51 18.70
C ASP A 433 9.82 -21.06 17.31
N GLU A 434 10.68 -21.93 16.79
CA GLU A 434 10.55 -22.52 15.45
C GLU A 434 9.34 -23.43 15.30
N THR A 435 8.94 -24.14 16.35
CA THR A 435 7.77 -25.07 16.30
C THR A 435 6.48 -24.26 16.16
N GLY A 436 6.36 -23.19 16.93
CA GLY A 436 5.26 -22.23 16.81
C GLY A 436 5.21 -21.55 15.45
N ALA A 437 6.38 -21.21 14.89
CA ALA A 437 6.52 -20.60 13.57
C ALA A 437 6.05 -21.53 12.46
N ASP A 438 6.50 -22.79 12.45
CA ASP A 438 6.09 -23.80 11.46
C ASP A 438 4.58 -24.10 11.54
N SER A 439 4.03 -24.22 12.76
CA SER A 439 2.58 -24.38 12.95
C SER A 439 1.78 -23.19 12.39
N LEU A 440 2.29 -21.96 12.55
CA LEU A 440 1.63 -20.78 11.98
C LEU A 440 1.74 -20.77 10.45
N CYS A 441 2.89 -21.11 9.87
CA CYS A 441 3.05 -21.27 8.41
C CYS A 441 1.97 -22.20 7.83
N GLY A 442 1.70 -23.33 8.49
CA GLY A 442 0.63 -24.25 8.09
C GLY A 442 -0.75 -23.60 8.06
N ARG A 443 -1.13 -22.85 9.11
CA ARG A 443 -2.43 -22.14 9.17
C ARG A 443 -2.56 -21.02 8.14
N LEU A 444 -1.49 -20.24 7.92
CA LEU A 444 -1.50 -19.20 6.89
C LEU A 444 -1.65 -19.81 5.50
N THR A 445 -0.97 -20.93 5.26
CA THR A 445 -1.05 -21.72 4.02
C THR A 445 -2.46 -22.25 3.78
N GLU A 446 -3.12 -22.79 4.81
CA GLU A 446 -4.52 -23.23 4.72
C GLU A 446 -5.43 -22.07 4.30
N LYS A 447 -5.23 -20.87 4.86
CA LYS A 447 -6.04 -19.70 4.53
C LYS A 447 -5.87 -19.25 3.08
N ILE A 448 -4.63 -19.13 2.59
CA ILE A 448 -4.35 -18.68 1.21
C ILE A 448 -4.72 -19.74 0.15
N ASN A 449 -4.90 -21.00 0.54
CA ASN A 449 -5.38 -22.09 -0.32
C ASN A 449 -6.87 -22.39 -0.19
N SER A 450 -7.61 -21.56 0.55
CA SER A 450 -9.03 -21.79 0.79
C SER A 450 -9.89 -21.66 -0.48
N ASN A 451 -10.87 -22.56 -0.62
CA ASN A 451 -11.68 -22.68 -1.83
C ASN A 451 -12.98 -21.86 -1.76
N HIS A 452 -12.88 -20.53 -1.76
CA HIS A 452 -14.03 -19.63 -1.66
C HIS A 452 -14.55 -19.14 -3.02
N ASN A 453 -15.77 -18.55 -3.05
CA ASN A 453 -16.28 -17.87 -4.25
C ASN A 453 -15.57 -16.52 -4.48
N HIS A 454 -15.63 -15.98 -5.70
CA HIS A 454 -14.88 -14.77 -6.06
C HIS A 454 -15.25 -13.52 -5.24
N LYS A 455 -16.52 -13.36 -4.81
CA LYS A 455 -16.92 -12.22 -3.98
C LYS A 455 -16.28 -12.29 -2.60
N LEU A 456 -16.34 -13.47 -1.99
CA LEU A 456 -15.76 -13.72 -0.67
C LEU A 456 -14.23 -13.61 -0.69
N ILE A 457 -13.58 -14.08 -1.77
CA ILE A 457 -12.15 -13.85 -2.00
C ILE A 457 -11.82 -12.36 -1.98
N LEU A 458 -12.57 -11.54 -2.72
CA LEU A 458 -12.34 -10.08 -2.77
C LEU A 458 -12.54 -9.42 -1.41
N ALA A 459 -13.52 -9.88 -0.63
CA ALA A 459 -13.76 -9.39 0.73
C ALA A 459 -12.63 -9.80 1.70
N HIS A 460 -12.01 -10.97 1.51
CA HIS A 460 -10.87 -11.44 2.29
C HIS A 460 -9.50 -10.89 1.87
N MET A 461 -9.43 -10.04 0.84
CA MET A 461 -8.15 -9.55 0.31
C MET A 461 -7.19 -9.01 1.39
N PRO A 462 -7.61 -8.16 2.36
CA PRO A 462 -6.69 -7.68 3.40
C PRO A 462 -6.06 -8.81 4.22
N LEU A 463 -6.85 -9.83 4.57
CA LEU A 463 -6.38 -10.99 5.33
C LEU A 463 -5.46 -11.88 4.50
N LEU A 464 -5.79 -12.11 3.22
CA LEU A 464 -4.95 -12.90 2.32
C LEU A 464 -3.57 -12.23 2.12
N MET A 465 -3.55 -10.91 1.95
CA MET A 465 -2.30 -10.14 1.82
C MET A 465 -1.43 -10.29 3.06
N VAL A 466 -2.00 -10.15 4.27
CA VAL A 466 -1.23 -10.30 5.52
C VAL A 466 -0.80 -11.75 5.76
N CYS A 467 -1.55 -12.76 5.30
CA CYS A 467 -1.09 -14.15 5.35
C CYS A 467 0.15 -14.38 4.48
N LEU A 468 0.19 -13.84 3.25
CA LEU A 468 1.36 -13.91 2.38
C LEU A 468 2.56 -13.16 2.98
N GLU A 469 2.32 -11.96 3.52
CA GLU A 469 3.32 -11.15 4.23
C GLU A 469 3.87 -11.87 5.48
N GLY A 470 2.99 -12.55 6.21
CA GLY A 470 3.35 -13.32 7.39
C GLY A 470 4.31 -14.46 7.09
N LEU A 471 4.17 -15.14 5.94
CA LEU A 471 5.09 -16.21 5.53
C LEU A 471 6.51 -15.68 5.29
N GLY A 472 6.65 -14.50 4.66
CA GLY A 472 7.93 -13.83 4.48
C GLY A 472 8.55 -13.41 5.81
N LYS A 473 7.80 -12.72 6.67
CA LYS A 473 8.26 -12.28 8.00
C LYS A 473 8.69 -13.44 8.90
N LEU A 474 7.97 -14.57 8.85
CA LEU A 474 8.34 -15.77 9.61
C LEU A 474 9.68 -16.34 9.13
N ALA A 475 9.94 -16.34 7.82
CA ALA A 475 11.23 -16.78 7.27
C ALA A 475 12.38 -15.88 7.71
N THR A 476 12.20 -14.55 7.70
CA THR A 476 13.21 -13.60 8.19
C THR A 476 13.50 -13.77 9.67
N LYS A 477 12.45 -14.00 10.47
CA LYS A 477 12.58 -14.16 11.92
C LYS A 477 13.19 -15.50 12.32
N PHE A 478 12.94 -16.55 11.54
CA PHE A 478 13.42 -17.91 11.79
C PHE A 478 13.99 -18.51 10.48
N PRO A 479 15.25 -18.21 10.11
CA PRO A 479 15.84 -18.65 8.84
C PRO A 479 15.83 -20.17 8.61
N THR A 480 15.83 -20.96 9.68
CA THR A 480 15.74 -22.43 9.64
C THR A 480 14.43 -22.96 9.05
N ILE A 481 13.32 -22.23 9.20
CA ILE A 481 12.01 -22.58 8.60
C ILE A 481 11.76 -21.87 7.26
N ALA A 482 12.73 -21.09 6.75
CA ALA A 482 12.54 -20.33 5.52
C ALA A 482 12.17 -21.22 4.32
N ASN A 483 12.68 -22.46 4.28
CA ASN A 483 12.30 -23.45 3.28
C ASN A 483 10.81 -23.83 3.33
N THR A 484 10.18 -23.86 4.50
CA THR A 484 8.73 -24.05 4.63
C THR A 484 7.99 -22.87 3.98
N SER A 485 8.38 -21.63 4.28
CA SER A 485 7.77 -20.45 3.67
C SER A 485 7.96 -20.40 2.14
N ILE A 486 9.16 -20.72 1.66
CA ILE A 486 9.47 -20.84 0.22
C ILE A 486 8.53 -21.87 -0.43
N TYR A 487 8.37 -23.04 0.18
CA TYR A 487 7.47 -24.08 -0.30
C TYR A 487 6.02 -23.55 -0.42
N CYS A 488 5.50 -22.94 0.63
CA CYS A 488 4.12 -22.43 0.67
C CYS A 488 3.85 -21.34 -0.39
N LEU A 489 4.77 -20.38 -0.53
CA LEU A 489 4.65 -19.25 -1.46
C LEU A 489 4.84 -19.70 -2.92
N ARG A 490 5.81 -20.59 -3.17
CA ARG A 490 6.01 -21.20 -4.49
C ARG A 490 4.76 -21.97 -4.90
N ASP A 491 4.24 -22.85 -4.05
CA ASP A 491 3.07 -23.68 -4.37
C ASP A 491 1.84 -22.83 -4.65
N PHE A 492 1.59 -21.77 -3.87
CA PHE A 492 0.51 -20.82 -4.14
C PHE A 492 0.54 -20.27 -5.59
N LEU A 493 1.73 -20.10 -6.17
CA LEU A 493 1.96 -19.55 -7.52
C LEU A 493 1.99 -20.62 -8.62
N VAL A 494 2.71 -21.73 -8.43
CA VAL A 494 3.04 -22.73 -9.48
C VAL A 494 2.18 -23.99 -9.42
N THR A 495 1.49 -24.18 -8.30
CA THR A 495 0.36 -25.08 -8.12
C THR A 495 -0.85 -24.20 -7.79
N PRO A 496 -1.31 -23.39 -8.77
CA PRO A 496 -2.03 -22.16 -8.49
C PRO A 496 -3.19 -22.39 -7.52
N SER A 497 -3.19 -21.64 -6.41
CA SER A 497 -4.22 -21.82 -5.40
C SER A 497 -5.62 -21.64 -6.00
N PRO A 498 -6.68 -22.26 -5.43
CA PRO A 498 -8.05 -22.05 -5.89
C PRO A 498 -8.45 -20.57 -5.94
N ILE A 499 -7.86 -19.76 -5.06
CA ILE A 499 -8.03 -18.30 -5.02
C ILE A 499 -7.43 -17.66 -6.26
N LEU A 500 -6.15 -17.91 -6.51
CA LEU A 500 -5.40 -17.31 -7.61
C LEU A 500 -6.00 -17.70 -8.96
N PHE A 501 -6.36 -18.98 -9.12
CA PHE A 501 -7.00 -19.50 -10.32
C PHE A 501 -8.36 -18.84 -10.61
N LYS A 502 -9.23 -18.70 -9.61
CA LYS A 502 -10.56 -18.06 -9.79
C LYS A 502 -10.46 -16.58 -10.14
N LEU A 503 -9.51 -15.85 -9.54
CA LEU A 503 -9.30 -14.45 -9.86
C LEU A 503 -8.73 -14.27 -11.27
N HIS A 504 -7.80 -15.14 -11.68
CA HIS A 504 -7.30 -15.18 -13.05
C HIS A 504 -8.41 -15.42 -14.06
N LYS A 505 -9.27 -16.42 -13.83
CA LYS A 505 -10.43 -16.69 -14.70
C LYS A 505 -11.37 -15.48 -14.81
N LEU A 506 -11.63 -14.81 -13.69
CA LEU A 506 -12.48 -13.61 -13.66
C LEU A 506 -11.87 -12.44 -14.43
N GLU A 507 -10.54 -12.33 -14.45
CA GLU A 507 -9.82 -11.35 -15.25
C GLU A 507 -9.94 -11.67 -16.75
N LEU A 508 -9.70 -12.92 -17.16
CA LEU A 508 -9.86 -13.36 -18.55
C LEU A 508 -11.27 -13.09 -19.08
N GLU A 509 -12.31 -13.35 -18.27
CA GLU A 509 -13.71 -13.09 -18.63
C GLU A 509 -14.00 -11.59 -18.83
N LYS A 510 -13.32 -10.71 -18.10
CA LYS A 510 -13.47 -9.25 -18.25
C LYS A 510 -12.78 -8.74 -19.52
N THR A 511 -11.53 -9.14 -19.75
CA THR A 511 -10.77 -8.76 -20.94
C THR A 511 -11.38 -9.34 -22.23
N GLY A 512 -11.94 -10.55 -22.18
CA GLY A 512 -12.62 -11.17 -23.32
C GLY A 512 -13.89 -10.44 -23.75
N LYS A 513 -14.63 -9.83 -22.82
CA LYS A 513 -15.85 -9.04 -23.12
C LYS A 513 -15.54 -7.65 -23.67
N GLU A 514 -14.42 -7.05 -23.29
CA GLU A 514 -13.97 -5.75 -23.84
C GLU A 514 -13.52 -5.87 -25.30
N HIS A 515 -12.88 -6.98 -25.67
CA HIS A 515 -12.47 -7.24 -27.05
C HIS A 515 -13.63 -7.43 -28.04
N MET A 516 -14.82 -7.82 -27.57
CA MET A 516 -15.98 -8.06 -28.44
C MET A 516 -16.73 -6.79 -28.86
N LYS A 517 -16.31 -5.61 -28.37
CA LYS A 517 -16.87 -4.29 -28.75
C LYS A 517 -15.98 -3.46 -29.70
N VAL A 518 -14.78 -3.93 -30.03
CA VAL A 518 -13.87 -3.20 -30.94
C VAL A 518 -13.52 -4.12 -32.12
N THR A 519 -14.43 -4.17 -33.10
CA THR A 519 -14.16 -4.78 -34.40
C THR A 519 -13.76 -3.66 -35.38
N LEU A 520 -12.64 -3.88 -36.06
CA LEU A 520 -12.02 -3.11 -37.17
C LEU A 520 -10.93 -2.09 -36.78
N GLN A 521 -9.71 -2.48 -37.17
CA GLN A 521 -8.42 -1.76 -37.27
C GLN A 521 -7.46 -1.81 -36.07
N GLY A 522 -6.31 -2.47 -36.31
CA GLY A 522 -5.03 -2.21 -35.64
C GLY A 522 -4.82 -2.86 -34.28
N LYS A 523 -4.26 -4.08 -34.27
CA LYS A 523 -3.68 -4.70 -33.07
C LYS A 523 -2.47 -3.89 -32.57
N GLU A 524 -2.23 -4.00 -31.25
CA GLU A 524 -1.07 -3.49 -30.48
C GLU A 524 -1.20 -2.08 -29.87
N LEU A 525 -2.01 -1.94 -28.82
CA LEU A 525 -1.84 -0.93 -27.77
C LEU A 525 -2.74 -1.30 -26.57
N GLN A 526 -2.31 -2.29 -25.78
CA GLN A 526 -2.89 -2.53 -24.46
C GLN A 526 -1.88 -2.14 -23.40
N GLY A 527 -2.15 -1.02 -22.74
CA GLY A 527 -1.30 -0.45 -21.70
C GLY A 527 -1.70 0.96 -21.25
N LEU A 528 -2.56 1.65 -22.03
CA LEU A 528 -3.05 2.98 -21.70
C LEU A 528 -4.58 2.99 -21.73
N THR A 529 -5.19 3.48 -20.65
CA THR A 529 -6.56 3.99 -20.73
C THR A 529 -6.60 5.21 -21.65
N GLU A 530 -7.76 5.56 -22.22
CA GLU A 530 -7.95 6.73 -23.11
C GLU A 530 -7.45 8.07 -22.49
N THR A 531 -7.13 8.08 -21.19
CA THR A 531 -6.63 9.21 -20.40
C THR A 531 -5.15 9.13 -20.00
N GLY A 532 -4.38 8.14 -20.48
CA GLY A 532 -2.93 8.06 -20.22
C GLY A 532 -2.53 7.71 -18.78
N VAL A 533 -3.46 7.16 -17.97
CA VAL A 533 -3.20 6.70 -16.60
C VAL A 533 -2.79 5.22 -16.61
N PRO A 534 -1.72 4.81 -15.90
CA PRO A 534 -1.30 3.41 -15.83
C PRO A 534 -2.40 2.53 -15.20
N VAL A 535 -2.69 1.40 -15.84
CA VAL A 535 -3.77 0.45 -15.49
C VAL A 535 -3.69 0.04 -14.01
N LYS A 536 -4.78 0.17 -13.24
CA LYS A 536 -4.83 -0.26 -11.84
C LYS A 536 -4.57 -1.78 -11.76
N SER A 537 -3.67 -2.23 -10.89
CA SER A 537 -3.36 -3.66 -10.72
C SER A 537 -4.61 -4.44 -10.33
N THR A 538 -4.87 -5.56 -10.98
CA THR A 538 -6.03 -6.40 -10.67
C THR A 538 -5.85 -7.09 -9.31
N PRO A 539 -6.93 -7.54 -8.64
CA PRO A 539 -6.82 -8.34 -7.42
C PRO A 539 -5.98 -9.62 -7.59
N PHE A 540 -6.02 -10.22 -8.79
CA PHE A 540 -5.17 -11.35 -9.15
C PHE A 540 -3.68 -10.95 -9.12
N GLU A 541 -3.32 -9.89 -9.83
CA GLU A 541 -1.94 -9.38 -9.87
C GLU A 541 -1.45 -8.99 -8.46
N LYS A 542 -2.30 -8.40 -7.62
CA LYS A 542 -1.94 -8.04 -6.24
C LYS A 542 -1.51 -9.24 -5.41
N LEU A 543 -2.25 -10.35 -5.46
CA LEU A 543 -1.90 -11.55 -4.70
C LEU A 543 -0.67 -12.25 -5.29
N ARG A 544 -0.56 -12.30 -6.62
CA ARG A 544 0.62 -12.87 -7.30
C ARG A 544 1.87 -12.10 -6.91
N ASP A 545 1.85 -10.78 -7.07
CA ASP A 545 3.00 -9.92 -6.82
C ASP A 545 3.39 -9.95 -5.32
N ALA A 546 2.43 -9.96 -4.40
CA ALA A 546 2.70 -10.09 -2.97
C ALA A 546 3.31 -11.45 -2.59
N ALA A 547 2.86 -12.53 -3.23
CA ALA A 547 3.45 -13.85 -3.01
C ALA A 547 4.89 -13.92 -3.54
N ILE A 548 5.17 -13.31 -4.69
CA ILE A 548 6.52 -13.25 -5.28
C ILE A 548 7.45 -12.39 -4.42
N GLU A 549 6.97 -11.24 -3.93
CA GLU A 549 7.73 -10.36 -3.04
C GLU A 549 8.14 -11.09 -1.76
N ASN A 550 7.19 -11.74 -1.10
CA ASN A 550 7.48 -12.50 0.13
C ASN A 550 8.29 -13.78 -0.13
N LEU A 551 8.24 -14.33 -1.35
CA LEU A 551 9.12 -15.43 -1.75
C LEU A 551 10.56 -14.93 -1.84
N CYS A 552 10.79 -13.74 -2.38
CA CYS A 552 12.12 -13.13 -2.42
C CYS A 552 12.67 -12.91 -1.00
N VAL A 553 11.85 -12.36 -0.08
CA VAL A 553 12.21 -12.19 1.34
C VAL A 553 12.55 -13.55 1.99
N ALA A 554 11.75 -14.58 1.73
CA ALA A 554 12.01 -15.91 2.29
C ALA A 554 13.28 -16.57 1.72
N LEU A 555 13.56 -16.37 0.43
CA LEU A 555 14.80 -16.84 -0.20
C LEU A 555 16.03 -16.11 0.36
N GLU A 556 15.94 -14.79 0.56
CA GLU A 556 17.00 -14.00 1.18
C GLU A 556 17.33 -14.51 2.58
N ALA A 557 16.30 -14.77 3.39
CA ALA A 557 16.48 -15.39 4.70
C ALA A 557 17.05 -16.81 4.62
N ALA A 558 16.59 -17.64 3.66
CA ALA A 558 17.10 -18.99 3.49
C ALA A 558 18.57 -19.03 3.07
N LEU A 559 19.05 -18.06 2.29
CA LEU A 559 20.45 -17.98 1.85
C LEU A 559 21.45 -17.89 3.01
N THR A 560 21.02 -17.45 4.20
CA THR A 560 21.89 -17.44 5.38
C THR A 560 22.15 -18.84 5.95
N VAL A 561 21.36 -19.85 5.54
CA VAL A 561 21.43 -21.24 6.02
C VAL A 561 21.71 -22.23 4.87
N ASP A 562 21.14 -22.00 3.68
CA ASP A 562 21.28 -22.83 2.48
C ASP A 562 21.64 -21.97 1.25
N PRO A 563 22.92 -21.95 0.82
CA PRO A 563 23.36 -21.24 -0.37
C PRO A 563 22.77 -21.75 -1.69
N PHE A 564 22.14 -22.93 -1.70
CA PHE A 564 21.61 -23.58 -2.90
C PHE A 564 20.08 -23.47 -3.01
N CYS A 565 19.42 -22.72 -2.15
CA CYS A 565 17.96 -22.59 -2.13
C CYS A 565 17.40 -22.03 -3.47
N VAL A 566 18.10 -21.10 -4.12
CA VAL A 566 17.71 -20.53 -5.42
C VAL A 566 17.86 -21.57 -6.56
N PRO A 567 19.02 -22.24 -6.75
CA PRO A 567 19.11 -23.37 -7.67
C PRO A 567 18.06 -24.46 -7.43
N ALA A 568 17.77 -24.80 -6.17
CA ALA A 568 16.74 -25.77 -5.82
C ALA A 568 15.33 -25.30 -6.24
N LEU A 569 15.01 -24.02 -6.04
CA LEU A 569 13.78 -23.41 -6.55
C LEU A 569 13.70 -23.52 -8.07
N VAL A 570 14.74 -23.12 -8.81
CA VAL A 570 14.78 -23.18 -10.27
C VAL A 570 14.59 -24.62 -10.78
N GLY A 571 15.26 -25.60 -10.16
CA GLY A 571 15.07 -27.02 -10.49
C GLY A 571 13.64 -27.49 -10.25
N SER A 572 13.05 -27.11 -9.11
CA SER A 572 11.67 -27.45 -8.75
C SER A 572 10.66 -26.88 -9.74
N VAL A 573 10.76 -25.60 -10.11
CA VAL A 573 9.82 -24.98 -11.06
C VAL A 573 10.05 -25.41 -12.49
N SER A 574 11.29 -25.79 -12.86
CA SER A 574 11.58 -26.39 -14.17
C SER A 574 10.83 -27.72 -14.36
N ASN A 575 10.84 -28.56 -13.32
CA ASN A 575 10.09 -29.81 -13.31
C ASN A 575 8.58 -29.55 -13.39
N ARG A 576 8.06 -28.61 -12.59
CA ARG A 576 6.63 -28.27 -12.60
C ARG A 576 6.17 -27.74 -13.95
N LEU A 577 6.96 -26.87 -14.58
CA LEU A 577 6.68 -26.32 -15.90
C LEU A 577 6.60 -27.43 -16.95
N PHE A 578 7.56 -28.37 -16.95
CA PHE A 578 7.54 -29.51 -17.88
C PHE A 578 6.29 -30.37 -17.72
N THR A 579 5.86 -30.65 -16.48
CA THR A 579 4.61 -31.38 -16.24
C THR A 579 3.39 -30.57 -16.68
N ALA A 580 3.35 -29.26 -16.42
CA ALA A 580 2.22 -28.40 -16.78
C ALA A 580 2.06 -28.26 -18.31
N GLU A 581 3.16 -28.21 -19.07
CA GLU A 581 3.15 -28.16 -20.55
C GLU A 581 2.45 -29.36 -21.19
N THR A 582 2.30 -30.48 -20.46
CA THR A 582 1.55 -31.67 -20.92
C THR A 582 0.04 -31.60 -20.63
N SER A 583 -0.45 -30.53 -20.00
CA SER A 583 -1.86 -30.35 -19.57
C SER A 583 -2.48 -29.07 -20.14
N ASP A 584 -3.67 -29.15 -20.76
CA ASP A 584 -4.19 -28.06 -21.62
C ASP A 584 -4.76 -26.83 -20.89
N SER A 585 -5.35 -26.96 -19.70
CA SER A 585 -6.17 -25.87 -19.12
C SER A 585 -5.42 -24.90 -18.19
N GLU A 586 -4.27 -25.29 -17.63
CA GLU A 586 -3.55 -24.53 -16.59
C GLU A 586 -2.14 -24.09 -16.98
N SER A 587 -1.63 -24.62 -18.10
CA SER A 587 -0.24 -24.43 -18.55
C SER A 587 0.15 -22.95 -18.69
N SER A 588 -0.73 -22.10 -19.22
CA SER A 588 -0.44 -20.67 -19.46
C SER A 588 -0.27 -19.87 -18.16
N LEU A 589 -1.13 -20.10 -17.15
CA LEU A 589 -1.06 -19.41 -15.85
C LEU A 589 0.23 -19.82 -15.12
N ILE A 590 0.51 -21.12 -15.08
CA ILE A 590 1.71 -21.66 -14.41
C ILE A 590 2.98 -21.10 -15.07
N SER A 591 3.06 -21.14 -16.40
CA SER A 591 4.20 -20.61 -17.16
C SER A 591 4.41 -19.12 -16.91
N THR A 592 3.32 -18.34 -16.96
CA THR A 592 3.36 -16.89 -16.72
C THR A 592 3.84 -16.58 -15.30
N ASN A 593 3.30 -17.26 -14.29
CA ASN A 593 3.71 -17.07 -12.90
C ASN A 593 5.19 -17.43 -12.68
N ILE A 594 5.67 -18.54 -13.26
CA ILE A 594 7.08 -18.95 -13.15
C ILE A 594 8.01 -17.89 -13.74
N VAL A 595 7.70 -17.37 -14.93
CA VAL A 595 8.56 -16.36 -15.58
C VAL A 595 8.61 -15.07 -14.77
N ILE A 596 7.46 -14.55 -14.31
CA ILE A 596 7.43 -13.33 -13.48
C ILE A 596 8.16 -13.57 -12.16
N MET A 597 7.88 -14.69 -11.49
CA MET A 597 8.51 -15.05 -10.21
C MET A 597 10.04 -15.10 -10.34
N LEU A 598 10.58 -15.82 -11.33
CA LEU A 598 12.03 -15.92 -11.51
C LEU A 598 12.66 -14.58 -11.92
N GLY A 599 11.99 -13.79 -12.77
CA GLY A 599 12.46 -12.46 -13.12
C GLY A 599 12.59 -11.54 -11.90
N HIS A 600 11.61 -11.58 -11.01
CA HIS A 600 11.64 -10.84 -9.75
C HIS A 600 12.73 -11.34 -8.80
N VAL A 601 12.87 -12.65 -8.63
CA VAL A 601 13.93 -13.24 -7.80
C VAL A 601 15.32 -12.81 -8.30
N ALA A 602 15.54 -12.79 -9.62
CA ALA A 602 16.81 -12.35 -10.20
C ALA A 602 17.11 -10.85 -9.94
N VAL A 603 16.07 -10.01 -9.88
CA VAL A 603 16.22 -8.57 -9.58
C VAL A 603 16.41 -8.32 -8.09
N ALA A 604 15.63 -8.99 -7.24
CA ALA A 604 15.66 -8.83 -5.79
C ALA A 604 16.96 -9.37 -5.18
N LEU A 605 17.46 -10.51 -5.65
CA LEU A 605 18.64 -11.19 -5.13
C LEU A 605 19.86 -11.03 -6.05
N LYS A 606 19.94 -9.92 -6.78
CA LYS A 606 20.98 -9.66 -7.79
C LYS A 606 22.41 -9.69 -7.24
N ASP A 607 22.58 -9.38 -5.96
CA ASP A 607 23.88 -9.34 -5.27
C ASP A 607 24.26 -10.73 -4.69
N THR A 608 23.41 -11.75 -4.87
CA THR A 608 23.69 -13.12 -4.43
C THR A 608 24.44 -13.90 -5.51
N PRO A 609 25.58 -14.56 -5.18
CA PRO A 609 26.34 -15.36 -6.14
C PRO A 609 25.50 -16.42 -6.86
N LYS A 610 25.66 -16.55 -8.18
CA LYS A 610 25.03 -17.56 -9.05
C LYS A 610 23.50 -17.47 -9.21
N THR A 611 22.80 -16.62 -8.45
CA THR A 611 21.34 -16.46 -8.57
C THR A 611 20.95 -15.97 -9.96
N THR A 612 21.51 -14.84 -10.39
CA THR A 612 21.21 -14.24 -11.69
C THR A 612 21.62 -15.16 -12.84
N ASP A 613 22.78 -15.83 -12.74
CA ASP A 613 23.26 -16.76 -13.77
C ASP A 613 22.35 -17.97 -13.94
N THR A 614 21.91 -18.58 -12.82
CA THR A 614 21.02 -19.76 -12.85
C THR A 614 19.68 -19.42 -13.49
N ILE A 615 19.14 -18.25 -13.17
CA ILE A 615 17.86 -17.79 -13.74
C ILE A 615 18.03 -17.37 -15.20
N LEU A 616 19.15 -16.72 -15.56
CA LEU A 616 19.47 -16.39 -16.94
C LEU A 616 19.54 -17.64 -17.82
N GLN A 617 20.22 -18.70 -17.35
CA GLN A 617 20.30 -19.98 -18.05
C GLN A 617 18.90 -20.59 -18.26
N PHE A 618 18.03 -20.52 -17.25
CA PHE A 618 16.65 -20.96 -17.37
C PHE A 618 15.90 -20.19 -18.48
N PHE A 619 16.01 -18.86 -18.53
CA PHE A 619 15.39 -18.06 -19.58
C PHE A 619 15.99 -18.33 -20.97
N GLN A 620 17.30 -18.52 -21.06
CA GLN A 620 17.98 -18.87 -22.32
C GLN A 620 17.49 -20.19 -22.91
N GLN A 621 17.28 -21.21 -22.08
CA GLN A 621 16.78 -22.51 -22.52
C GLN A 621 15.31 -22.47 -22.98
N ARG A 622 14.55 -21.46 -22.56
CA ARG A 622 13.11 -21.34 -22.83
C ARG A 622 12.77 -20.38 -23.96
N LEU A 623 13.51 -19.29 -24.08
CA LEU A 623 13.27 -18.25 -25.08
C LEU A 623 13.31 -18.84 -26.49
N CYS A 624 12.25 -18.58 -27.27
CA CYS A 624 12.12 -18.99 -28.67
C CYS A 624 12.16 -20.52 -28.89
N ARG A 625 11.81 -21.33 -27.87
CA ARG A 625 11.59 -22.79 -28.03
C ARG A 625 10.33 -23.07 -28.85
N SER A 626 9.27 -22.27 -28.67
CA SER A 626 8.06 -22.26 -29.50
C SER A 626 7.48 -20.83 -29.49
N PRO A 627 7.17 -20.24 -30.66
CA PRO A 627 6.69 -18.86 -30.72
C PRO A 627 5.43 -18.65 -29.87
N SER A 628 5.54 -17.85 -28.81
CA SER A 628 4.44 -17.61 -27.88
C SER A 628 4.50 -16.23 -27.23
N SER A 629 3.40 -15.80 -26.62
CA SER A 629 3.38 -14.58 -25.80
C SER A 629 4.27 -14.66 -24.55
N LEU A 630 4.65 -15.88 -24.14
CA LEU A 630 5.57 -16.11 -23.03
C LEU A 630 6.98 -15.59 -23.38
N ASP A 631 7.38 -15.66 -24.65
CA ASP A 631 8.69 -15.16 -25.09
C ASP A 631 8.80 -13.64 -24.90
N THR A 632 7.72 -12.89 -25.19
CA THR A 632 7.65 -11.45 -24.91
C THR A 632 7.84 -11.15 -23.43
N LEU A 633 7.21 -11.95 -22.57
CA LEU A 633 7.34 -11.80 -21.12
C LEU A 633 8.76 -12.14 -20.63
N ILE A 634 9.38 -13.18 -21.17
CA ILE A 634 10.78 -13.52 -20.87
C ILE A 634 11.70 -12.35 -21.25
N VAL A 635 11.51 -11.76 -22.44
CA VAL A 635 12.28 -10.58 -22.87
C VAL A 635 12.09 -9.39 -21.92
N ASP A 636 10.88 -9.16 -21.42
CA ASP A 636 10.63 -8.11 -20.43
C ASP A 636 11.36 -8.37 -19.10
N GLN A 637 11.37 -9.62 -18.63
CA GLN A 637 12.10 -10.01 -17.41
C GLN A 637 13.61 -9.88 -17.59
N LEU A 638 14.15 -10.30 -18.74
CA LEU A 638 15.57 -10.10 -19.08
C LEU A 638 15.92 -8.60 -19.10
N GLY A 639 15.03 -7.75 -19.64
CA GLY A 639 15.21 -6.30 -19.58
C GLY A 639 15.26 -5.74 -18.15
N CYS A 640 14.42 -6.26 -17.25
CA CYS A 640 14.45 -5.90 -15.82
C CYS A 640 15.75 -6.38 -15.13
N MET A 641 16.22 -7.59 -15.45
CA MET A 641 17.51 -8.10 -14.95
C MET A 641 18.69 -7.25 -15.42
N ALA A 642 18.71 -6.86 -16.68
CA ALA A 642 19.75 -5.99 -17.24
C ALA A 642 19.77 -4.59 -16.59
N LEU A 643 18.60 -4.08 -16.18
CA LEU A 643 18.49 -2.84 -15.42
C LEU A 643 18.97 -2.96 -13.97
N ALA A 644 18.77 -4.12 -13.34
CA ALA A 644 19.13 -4.33 -11.94
C ALA A 644 20.65 -4.32 -11.71
N SER A 645 21.41 -4.88 -12.66
CA SER A 645 22.87 -5.05 -12.58
C SER A 645 23.57 -4.59 -13.87
N PRO A 646 23.60 -3.28 -14.17
CA PRO A 646 24.08 -2.76 -15.45
C PRO A 646 25.57 -3.02 -15.75
N GLU A 647 26.37 -3.33 -14.73
CA GLU A 647 27.81 -3.62 -14.86
C GLU A 647 28.14 -5.12 -14.60
N GLY A 648 27.12 -5.98 -14.51
CA GLY A 648 27.30 -7.40 -14.21
C GLY A 648 27.41 -8.30 -15.44
N PRO A 649 27.97 -9.52 -15.33
CA PRO A 649 28.13 -10.46 -16.45
C PRO A 649 26.80 -10.85 -17.09
N ALA A 650 25.72 -10.91 -16.30
CA ALA A 650 24.38 -11.15 -16.81
C ALA A 650 23.87 -10.02 -17.72
N HIS A 651 24.22 -8.76 -17.45
CA HIS A 651 23.83 -7.63 -18.31
C HIS A 651 24.48 -7.75 -19.68
N ASP A 652 25.78 -8.05 -19.74
CA ASP A 652 26.49 -8.23 -21.00
C ASP A 652 25.92 -9.35 -21.84
N GLU A 653 25.62 -10.48 -21.22
CA GLU A 653 25.02 -11.62 -21.90
C GLU A 653 23.60 -11.31 -22.41
N ILE A 654 22.78 -10.59 -21.63
CA ILE A 654 21.44 -10.15 -22.06
C ILE A 654 21.53 -9.16 -23.22
N MET A 655 22.43 -8.18 -23.16
CA MET A 655 22.64 -7.21 -24.24
C MET A 655 23.15 -7.89 -25.52
N ARG A 656 24.00 -8.91 -25.38
CA ARG A 656 24.45 -9.76 -26.49
C ARG A 656 23.27 -10.52 -27.11
N MET A 657 22.40 -11.12 -26.28
CA MET A 657 21.19 -11.80 -26.76
C MET A 657 20.26 -10.84 -27.52
N PHE A 658 19.99 -9.66 -26.97
CA PHE A 658 19.14 -8.65 -27.61
C PHE A 658 19.73 -8.15 -28.94
N THR A 659 21.06 -8.00 -29.03
CA THR A 659 21.77 -7.69 -30.28
C THR A 659 21.55 -8.78 -31.33
N VAL A 660 21.80 -10.05 -30.97
CA VAL A 660 21.62 -11.20 -31.88
C VAL A 660 20.18 -11.28 -32.39
N ILE A 661 19.20 -11.22 -31.48
CA ILE A 661 17.77 -11.27 -31.81
C ILE A 661 17.38 -10.13 -32.77
N THR A 662 17.89 -8.92 -32.52
CA THR A 662 17.59 -7.74 -33.35
C THR A 662 18.18 -7.89 -34.76
N VAL A 663 19.44 -8.29 -34.88
CA VAL A 663 20.13 -8.49 -36.17
C VAL A 663 19.49 -9.61 -36.97
N GLU A 664 19.23 -10.76 -36.34
CA GLU A 664 18.65 -11.91 -37.03
C GLU A 664 17.21 -11.65 -37.47
N ALA A 665 16.38 -11.03 -36.62
CA ALA A 665 15.01 -10.66 -36.99
C ALA A 665 14.97 -9.65 -38.16
N ALA A 666 15.90 -8.68 -38.19
CA ALA A 666 16.02 -7.74 -39.30
C ALA A 666 16.50 -8.44 -40.59
N SER A 667 17.42 -9.39 -40.47
CA SER A 667 17.95 -10.15 -41.62
C SER A 667 16.91 -11.08 -42.27
N ALA A 668 15.94 -11.58 -41.50
CA ALA A 668 14.85 -12.42 -41.97
C ALA A 668 13.91 -11.71 -42.97
N ALA A 669 13.96 -10.37 -43.05
CA ALA A 669 13.23 -9.61 -44.07
C ALA A 669 13.80 -9.80 -45.49
N TYR A 670 15.04 -10.28 -45.61
CA TYR A 670 15.77 -10.38 -46.89
C TYR A 670 15.96 -11.82 -47.40
N HIS A 671 15.51 -12.84 -46.66
CA HIS A 671 15.72 -14.25 -47.02
C HIS A 671 14.41 -15.06 -46.90
N HIS A 672 14.14 -15.94 -47.88
CA HIS A 672 12.88 -16.69 -48.03
C HIS A 672 12.86 -18.09 -47.38
N THR A 673 13.89 -18.48 -46.61
CA THR A 673 13.96 -19.80 -45.95
C THR A 673 13.29 -19.79 -44.57
N ASP A 674 12.42 -20.77 -44.28
CA ASP A 674 11.60 -20.82 -43.07
C ASP A 674 12.39 -20.93 -41.75
N ASP A 675 13.58 -21.52 -41.76
CA ASP A 675 14.39 -21.77 -40.56
C ASP A 675 14.90 -20.51 -39.84
N ARG A 676 14.88 -19.33 -40.48
CA ARG A 676 15.40 -18.06 -39.90
C ARG A 676 14.33 -17.08 -39.43
N LYS A 677 13.05 -17.48 -39.40
CA LYS A 677 11.97 -16.65 -38.84
C LYS A 677 11.87 -16.73 -37.31
N GLN A 678 12.80 -17.41 -36.66
CA GLN A 678 12.77 -17.77 -35.23
C GLN A 678 12.61 -16.57 -34.27
N TYR A 679 13.05 -15.37 -34.65
CA TYR A 679 13.12 -14.22 -33.74
C TYR A 679 12.14 -13.08 -34.08
N ARG A 680 11.35 -13.21 -35.14
CA ARG A 680 10.49 -12.12 -35.63
C ARG A 680 9.40 -11.74 -34.62
N HIS A 681 8.87 -12.71 -33.87
CA HIS A 681 7.80 -12.49 -32.90
C HIS A 681 8.27 -11.78 -31.62
N VAL A 682 9.57 -11.84 -31.29
CA VAL A 682 10.15 -11.18 -30.11
C VAL A 682 10.87 -9.87 -30.42
N SER A 683 11.14 -9.57 -31.69
CA SER A 683 11.88 -8.37 -32.10
C SER A 683 11.28 -7.07 -31.53
N GLY A 684 9.96 -6.91 -31.61
CA GLY A 684 9.25 -5.77 -31.00
C GLY A 684 9.43 -5.67 -29.48
N ALA A 685 9.42 -6.81 -28.78
CA ALA A 685 9.62 -6.88 -27.34
C ALA A 685 11.04 -6.47 -26.96
N VAL A 686 12.05 -6.94 -27.71
CA VAL A 686 13.46 -6.60 -27.47
C VAL A 686 13.71 -5.11 -27.65
N LEU A 687 13.14 -4.49 -28.69
CA LEU A 687 13.24 -3.05 -28.90
C LEU A 687 12.60 -2.25 -27.78
N ASN A 688 11.43 -2.71 -27.31
CA ASN A 688 10.76 -2.12 -26.17
C ASN A 688 11.62 -2.25 -24.89
N ALA A 689 12.25 -3.41 -24.67
CA ALA A 689 13.16 -3.62 -23.54
C ALA A 689 14.39 -2.70 -23.62
N LEU A 690 15.04 -2.61 -24.77
CA LEU A 690 16.16 -1.69 -25.01
C LEU A 690 15.78 -0.23 -24.75
N ALA A 691 14.59 0.20 -25.18
CA ALA A 691 14.08 1.54 -24.91
C ALA A 691 13.89 1.80 -23.40
N ASN A 692 13.38 0.81 -22.67
CA ASN A 692 13.22 0.92 -21.22
C ASN A 692 14.57 0.93 -20.49
N ILE A 693 15.56 0.15 -20.97
CA ILE A 693 16.93 0.19 -20.46
C ILE A 693 17.51 1.60 -20.68
N ALA A 694 17.43 2.12 -21.90
CA ALA A 694 17.90 3.47 -22.25
C ALA A 694 17.21 4.59 -21.44
N ALA A 695 15.92 4.43 -21.12
CA ALA A 695 15.17 5.40 -20.35
C ALA A 695 15.54 5.41 -18.85
N ASN A 696 16.03 4.28 -18.30
CA ASN A 696 16.20 4.10 -16.86
C ASN A 696 17.65 3.81 -16.43
N VAL A 697 18.60 3.66 -17.36
CA VAL A 697 20.01 3.47 -17.03
C VAL A 697 20.57 4.69 -16.27
N ARG A 698 21.32 4.40 -15.21
CA ARG A 698 21.86 5.40 -14.29
C ARG A 698 23.38 5.46 -14.41
N GLY A 699 23.94 6.66 -14.26
CA GLY A 699 25.38 6.90 -14.35
C GLY A 699 25.84 7.25 -15.76
N THR A 700 26.70 8.26 -15.86
CA THR A 700 27.20 8.78 -17.15
C THR A 700 27.99 7.73 -17.92
N SER A 701 28.80 6.91 -17.23
CA SER A 701 29.60 5.85 -17.86
C SER A 701 28.71 4.79 -18.51
N ALA A 702 27.77 4.21 -17.75
CA ALA A 702 26.85 3.20 -18.26
C ALA A 702 25.95 3.72 -19.39
N ARG A 703 25.55 5.00 -19.35
CA ARG A 703 24.81 5.65 -20.45
C ARG A 703 25.63 5.75 -21.73
N LEU A 704 26.88 6.19 -21.64
CA LEU A 704 27.78 6.31 -22.79
C LEU A 704 28.12 4.94 -23.38
N GLU A 705 28.34 3.94 -22.53
CA GLU A 705 28.56 2.56 -22.97
C GLU A 705 27.33 2.00 -23.68
N LEU A 706 26.13 2.16 -23.10
CA LEU A 706 24.88 1.73 -23.74
C LEU A 706 24.67 2.43 -25.08
N LEU A 707 24.92 3.74 -25.15
CA LEU A 707 24.83 4.50 -26.41
C LEU A 707 25.80 3.95 -27.46
N THR A 708 27.04 3.65 -27.06
CA THR A 708 28.06 3.06 -27.94
C THR A 708 27.58 1.71 -28.49
N ARG A 709 27.09 0.81 -27.63
CA ARG A 709 26.53 -0.49 -28.03
C ARG A 709 25.32 -0.35 -28.98
N LEU A 710 24.42 0.61 -28.72
CA LEU A 710 23.27 0.88 -29.59
C LEU A 710 23.69 1.42 -30.97
N LEU A 711 24.73 2.27 -31.02
CA LEU A 711 25.29 2.78 -32.27
C LEU A 711 26.01 1.68 -33.06
N GLU A 712 26.77 0.82 -32.40
CA GLU A 712 27.38 -0.36 -33.02
C GLU A 712 26.31 -1.28 -33.62
N LEU A 713 25.23 -1.55 -32.88
CA LEU A 713 24.09 -2.32 -33.37
C LEU A 713 23.43 -1.65 -34.58
N PHE A 714 23.26 -0.33 -34.55
CA PHE A 714 22.73 0.44 -35.68
C PHE A 714 23.60 0.29 -36.94
N VAL A 715 24.92 0.38 -36.79
CA VAL A 715 25.88 0.17 -37.89
C VAL A 715 25.82 -1.27 -38.40
N GLN A 716 25.76 -2.26 -37.51
CA GLN A 716 25.63 -3.67 -37.89
C GLN A 716 24.37 -3.95 -38.71
N LEU A 717 23.22 -3.36 -38.33
CA LEU A 717 21.99 -3.45 -39.11
C LEU A 717 22.14 -2.81 -40.49
N GLY A 718 22.83 -1.67 -40.59
CA GLY A 718 23.10 -0.99 -41.86
C GLY A 718 23.94 -1.82 -42.81
N LEU A 719 25.06 -2.37 -42.31
CA LEU A 719 25.95 -3.26 -43.07
C LEU A 719 25.25 -4.57 -43.47
N GLY A 720 24.34 -5.08 -42.63
CA GLY A 720 23.51 -6.24 -42.94
C GLY A 720 22.56 -5.99 -44.11
N GLY A 721 21.95 -4.81 -44.17
CA GLY A 721 21.11 -4.38 -45.29
C GLY A 721 21.89 -4.26 -46.60
N GLU A 722 23.09 -3.68 -46.56
CA GLU A 722 23.98 -3.53 -47.72
C GLU A 722 24.42 -4.90 -48.28
N ARG A 723 24.86 -5.82 -47.41
CA ARG A 723 25.25 -7.20 -47.80
C ARG A 723 24.10 -8.01 -48.39
N ALA A 724 22.86 -7.74 -47.99
CA ALA A 724 21.67 -8.39 -48.54
C ALA A 724 21.33 -7.85 -49.94
N THR A 725 21.50 -6.54 -50.16
CA THR A 725 21.27 -5.92 -51.47
C THR A 725 22.24 -6.39 -52.55
N ASP A 726 23.48 -6.70 -52.19
CA ASP A 726 24.50 -7.20 -53.13
C ASP A 726 24.26 -8.65 -53.61
N ARG A 727 23.42 -9.42 -52.90
CA ARG A 727 23.18 -10.85 -53.19
C ARG A 727 21.91 -11.13 -54.01
N SER A 728 21.08 -10.13 -54.31
CA SER A 728 19.82 -10.31 -55.04
C SER A 728 19.91 -9.85 -56.51
N PRO A 729 19.59 -10.70 -57.51
CA PRO A 729 19.71 -10.34 -58.93
C PRO A 729 18.63 -9.40 -59.50
N ALA A 730 17.70 -8.86 -58.69
CA ALA A 730 16.55 -8.09 -59.18
C ALA A 730 16.46 -6.67 -58.58
N PRO A 731 16.33 -5.60 -59.40
CA PRO A 731 16.35 -4.21 -58.95
C PRO A 731 14.95 -3.67 -58.58
N VAL A 732 14.21 -4.29 -57.65
CA VAL A 732 12.81 -3.85 -57.34
C VAL A 732 12.49 -3.61 -55.85
N LEU A 733 13.44 -3.72 -54.91
CA LEU A 733 13.22 -3.30 -53.51
C LEU A 733 14.30 -2.30 -53.05
N LYS A 734 14.60 -1.32 -53.90
CA LYS A 734 15.51 -0.22 -53.56
C LYS A 734 14.76 0.81 -52.70
N ALA A 735 15.27 1.04 -51.49
CA ALA A 735 14.92 2.09 -50.51
C ALA A 735 13.93 1.76 -49.37
N SER A 736 12.81 1.06 -49.55
CA SER A 736 11.85 0.93 -48.42
C SER A 736 12.18 -0.17 -47.40
N GLY A 737 12.78 -1.30 -47.83
CA GLY A 737 13.11 -2.43 -46.94
C GLY A 737 14.39 -2.26 -46.13
N SER A 738 15.39 -1.52 -46.64
CA SER A 738 16.65 -1.21 -45.95
C SER A 738 16.53 -0.02 -45.00
N ALA A 739 15.77 1.02 -45.36
CA ALA A 739 15.46 2.13 -44.45
C ALA A 739 14.52 1.72 -43.31
N GLY A 740 13.60 0.78 -43.57
CA GLY A 740 12.66 0.27 -42.57
C GLY A 740 13.32 -0.40 -41.37
N ASN A 741 14.40 -1.17 -41.59
CA ASN A 741 15.11 -1.90 -40.53
C ASN A 741 16.05 -1.02 -39.69
N LEU A 742 16.70 -0.01 -40.29
CA LEU A 742 17.48 0.99 -39.55
C LEU A 742 16.59 1.90 -38.72
N GLY A 743 15.40 2.25 -39.24
CA GLY A 743 14.43 3.12 -38.57
C GLY A 743 13.92 2.57 -37.22
N VAL A 744 14.13 1.29 -36.95
CA VAL A 744 13.63 0.59 -35.76
C VAL A 744 14.41 0.94 -34.49
N LEU A 745 15.71 1.22 -34.58
CA LEU A 745 16.55 1.60 -33.43
C LEU A 745 16.63 3.11 -33.18
N ILE A 746 16.32 3.94 -34.17
CA ILE A 746 16.32 5.41 -34.03
C ILE A 746 15.53 5.89 -32.80
N PRO A 747 14.33 5.37 -32.49
CA PRO A 747 13.58 5.79 -31.32
C PRO A 747 14.23 5.38 -30.00
N VAL A 748 14.94 4.25 -29.96
CA VAL A 748 15.68 3.78 -28.77
C VAL A 748 16.89 4.68 -28.51
N ILE A 749 17.65 5.00 -29.56
CA ILE A 749 18.80 5.90 -29.49
C ILE A 749 18.37 7.30 -29.07
N ALA A 750 17.24 7.79 -29.60
CA ALA A 750 16.68 9.09 -29.22
C ALA A 750 16.25 9.15 -27.75
N VAL A 751 15.76 8.04 -27.17
CA VAL A 751 15.48 7.96 -25.73
C VAL A 751 16.77 8.05 -24.93
N SER A 752 17.81 7.30 -25.31
CA SER A 752 19.12 7.30 -24.65
C SER A 752 19.83 8.66 -24.69
N ALA A 753 19.64 9.43 -25.77
CA ALA A 753 20.27 10.74 -25.96
C ALA A 753 19.57 11.88 -25.21
N ASN A 754 18.32 11.68 -24.79
CA ASN A 754 17.49 12.70 -24.12
C ASN A 754 17.26 12.42 -22.61
N SER A 755 17.77 11.29 -22.09
CA SER A 755 17.66 10.87 -20.68
C SER A 755 18.91 11.19 -19.86
#